data_AF-A0A6J0YTF2-F1
#
_entry.id   AF-A0A6J0YTF2-F1
#
_cell.length_a   1.000
_cell.length_b   1.000
_cell.length_c   1.000
_cell.angle_alpha   90.00
_cell.angle_beta   90.00
_cell.angle_gamma   90.00
#
_symmetry.space_group_name_H-M   'P 1'
#
loop_
_entity.id
_entity.type
_entity.pdbx_description
1 polymer ?
#
loop_
_entity_poly.entity_id
_entity_poly.type
_entity_poly.pdbx_seq_one_letter_code
_entity_poly.pdbx_strand_id
1 'polypeptide(L)'
;MFKAVPLTAEEVEYVVEKVLKVFSKLNLQEIPPLVYQLLVLSSKGSRKRVLAGIIAFFNKLDQQRSEEQSGDEYLDLVTVPLDELRHVEGTIILHIVFAIKLDFELGRELLRHLKAAQQGDFSSVICPFSIALLLSVTRVQRFEEQVFDFLKSSVIKSFKDVQLLEGAKYMQSLFPHGCCISTMILEVVNNSVHSWDHVTQGLVEFGFILMDSYGPKKILDGKTAETSSGLSRMPNQHACKLGANILLETFKIHEMIRQEILEQVLNRVVTRASSPTSHFLDLLSDIIKYSPLVLQSCSSKVIETFDYLSFLPIQTVQGLLKAVQPLLTVSTSIRDSLILVLRKAMFASQLDARKSAVAGFLLLLKNFKVLGSLSSSQCSQSIGASQIHVDIHSCYNSVANETFCLEIMDSLKRCLGQQADVRLMLYEGFYDVLRRNSQLANSVMQTLLSQLKQFYEPEPDVLPPLKLEACILTQGDQVSLQEPLDYLLCCIQHCLAWYKSRVVPLQQEEEEEEEGFYQHLDDMLESITSRMIKSELEDFELDKSADFSQSTGIGIKNNICASLVMGICEVLIEYNFFISNFSKTKFEMILSLFMCYKKLSDILNEKSGKGKTKMANRTTDSFLSMKFVSDLLTALFRDSTQSHEESLSVLRSSNEFMRYAVNVALQKVQQLKETGHVSGPDGQNSEKVFQSLCDITRVLLWRYTSIPTSVEELGKKEKGKNISLLCLEGLQKILSAVQQFYQPKCHQFLKALDATDKEEEEEEVSVSQRAAFQIRQFQRSLLNLLSSQEEDFKSKEALLLVTVLTSLSKLLKPVSAEFVQMLSWTSKICKETSWEDASFSKGMLSLLFSLHVSCKSPVSLLRDLSQDIHGHLGDLDEDIEVEKTNHFALVNLKTAAPTVCLLVLSKAEKVLEEVDWLITKLKGQANQKIIPEEASSQAALTNHPMEKVTIIQLGTLLTFFHELVQTALPSGSCVDTLLKDLCKMYTTLTALVKYYLQVYQRSTGIPKNMEKLVKLSGSHLTPLCYSFISYVQNKHSTSLKCTGEKEKTAAGPTAMARALRETKPIPNLIFAIEQYEKFLIHLSKRSKVNLMKHIKLSTSRDFKIKGNILDVVLRQEEEDENEEGTASEHEGQNKEPAKKKRKKEMKCLS
;
A
#
# COMPACT_ATOMS: atom_id res chain seq x y z
N MET A 1 -36.73 -3.13 47.58
CA MET A 1 -36.80 -2.08 48.62
C MET A 1 -36.31 -0.72 48.09
N PHE A 2 -35.02 -0.52 47.79
CA PHE A 2 -34.47 0.79 47.34
C PHE A 2 -35.13 1.40 46.08
N LYS A 3 -35.74 0.57 45.21
CA LYS A 3 -36.56 1.03 44.08
C LYS A 3 -37.77 1.88 44.51
N ALA A 4 -38.35 1.69 45.69
CA ALA A 4 -39.51 2.46 46.15
C ALA A 4 -39.12 3.71 46.96
N VAL A 5 -37.85 3.82 47.37
CA VAL A 5 -37.35 4.89 48.25
C VAL A 5 -36.79 6.04 47.41
N PRO A 6 -37.13 7.31 47.70
CA PRO A 6 -36.42 8.45 47.12
C PRO A 6 -35.03 8.53 47.74
N LEU A 7 -34.00 8.45 46.90
CA LEU A 7 -32.59 8.44 47.32
C LEU A 7 -31.90 9.67 46.75
N THR A 8 -30.94 10.24 47.49
CA THR A 8 -30.03 11.25 46.97
C THR A 8 -29.02 10.64 45.99
N ALA A 9 -28.37 11.46 45.16
CA ALA A 9 -27.39 10.95 44.19
C ALA A 9 -26.24 10.16 44.85
N GLU A 10 -25.79 10.61 46.03
CA GLU A 10 -24.74 9.96 46.83
C GLU A 10 -25.23 8.63 47.42
N GLU A 11 -26.48 8.56 47.90
CA GLU A 11 -27.08 7.34 48.41
C GLU A 11 -27.30 6.29 47.31
N VAL A 12 -27.76 6.70 46.11
CA VAL A 12 -27.87 5.80 44.95
C VAL A 12 -26.50 5.24 44.60
N GLU A 13 -25.48 6.08 44.60
CA GLU A 13 -24.10 5.70 44.32
C GLU A 13 -23.57 4.66 45.33
N TYR A 14 -23.80 4.90 46.61
CA TYR A 14 -23.43 3.97 47.68
C TYR A 14 -24.13 2.62 47.55
N VAL A 15 -25.44 2.61 47.29
CA VAL A 15 -26.22 1.38 47.10
C VAL A 15 -25.70 0.60 45.88
N VAL A 16 -25.46 1.27 44.75
CA VAL A 16 -24.93 0.63 43.53
C VAL A 16 -23.57 -0.01 43.80
N GLU A 17 -22.66 0.67 44.50
CA GLU A 17 -21.34 0.13 44.81
C GLU A 17 -21.42 -1.12 45.69
N LYS A 18 -22.29 -1.11 46.71
CA LYS A 18 -22.50 -2.27 47.57
C LYS A 18 -23.07 -3.46 46.81
N VAL A 19 -24.01 -3.23 45.89
CA VAL A 19 -24.58 -4.31 45.06
C VAL A 19 -23.53 -4.89 44.11
N LEU A 20 -22.71 -4.06 43.46
CA LEU A 20 -21.63 -4.52 42.57
C LEU A 20 -20.59 -5.37 43.31
N LYS A 21 -20.27 -5.05 44.57
CA LYS A 21 -19.35 -5.85 45.42
C LYS A 21 -19.90 -7.25 45.76
N VAL A 22 -21.20 -7.48 45.61
CA VAL A 22 -21.84 -8.79 45.86
C VAL A 22 -21.76 -9.70 44.63
N PHE A 23 -21.52 -9.16 43.42
CA PHE A 23 -21.49 -9.95 42.18
C PHE A 23 -20.46 -11.10 42.23
N SER A 24 -19.28 -10.86 42.80
CA SER A 24 -18.23 -11.88 42.94
C SER A 24 -18.53 -12.96 43.98
N LYS A 25 -19.63 -12.84 44.74
CA LYS A 25 -20.02 -13.78 45.80
C LYS A 25 -21.24 -14.63 45.43
N LEU A 26 -21.85 -14.36 44.28
CA LEU A 26 -23.07 -15.02 43.81
C LEU A 26 -22.74 -16.09 42.78
N ASN A 27 -23.64 -17.05 42.62
CA ASN A 27 -23.58 -17.96 41.48
C ASN A 27 -23.95 -17.20 40.19
N LEU A 28 -23.37 -17.57 39.04
CA LEU A 28 -23.52 -16.83 37.79
C LEU A 28 -24.99 -16.70 37.34
N GLN A 29 -25.83 -17.70 37.58
CA GLN A 29 -27.26 -17.66 37.22
C GLN A 29 -28.09 -16.67 38.07
N GLU A 30 -27.59 -16.28 39.24
CA GLU A 30 -28.25 -15.32 40.13
C GLU A 30 -27.94 -13.85 39.73
N ILE A 31 -26.92 -13.66 38.89
CA ILE A 31 -26.46 -12.33 38.46
C ILE A 31 -27.45 -11.66 37.48
N PRO A 32 -27.99 -12.31 36.44
CA PRO A 32 -28.95 -11.70 35.51
C PRO A 32 -30.17 -11.02 36.16
N PRO A 33 -30.91 -11.66 37.09
CA PRO A 33 -32.05 -11.00 37.74
C PRO A 33 -31.60 -9.86 38.66
N LEU A 34 -30.43 -9.97 39.30
CA LEU A 34 -29.87 -8.89 40.11
C LEU A 34 -29.49 -7.68 39.25
N VAL A 35 -28.85 -7.91 38.09
CA VAL A 35 -28.53 -6.86 37.11
C VAL A 35 -29.80 -6.18 36.61
N TYR A 36 -30.88 -6.92 36.34
CA TYR A 36 -32.17 -6.31 35.97
C TYR A 36 -32.68 -5.35 37.06
N GLN A 37 -32.64 -5.74 38.33
CA GLN A 37 -33.04 -4.85 39.43
C GLN A 37 -32.11 -3.63 39.58
N LEU A 38 -30.81 -3.81 39.35
CA LEU A 38 -29.83 -2.73 39.35
C LEU A 38 -30.09 -1.72 38.22
N LEU A 39 -30.43 -2.21 37.01
CA LEU A 39 -30.76 -1.37 35.85
C LEU A 39 -32.02 -0.54 36.11
N VAL A 40 -33.02 -1.10 36.77
CA VAL A 40 -34.22 -0.36 37.16
C VAL A 40 -33.88 0.73 38.18
N LEU A 41 -32.97 0.48 39.12
CA LEU A 41 -32.48 1.51 40.06
C LEU A 41 -31.72 2.63 39.33
N SER A 42 -31.00 2.31 38.25
CA SER A 42 -30.21 3.27 37.47
C SER A 42 -31.05 4.39 36.84
N SER A 43 -32.35 4.16 36.64
CA SER A 43 -33.28 5.21 36.18
C SER A 43 -33.40 6.39 37.15
N LYS A 44 -33.07 6.17 38.44
CA LYS A 44 -33.06 7.21 39.49
C LYS A 44 -31.73 7.95 39.61
N GLY A 45 -30.65 7.46 38.99
CA GLY A 45 -29.31 8.06 39.10
C GLY A 45 -28.16 7.07 38.88
N SER A 46 -26.93 7.58 38.81
CA SER A 46 -25.68 6.80 38.77
C SER A 46 -25.53 5.77 37.62
N ARG A 47 -26.18 6.03 36.48
CA ARG A 47 -26.13 5.21 35.24
C ARG A 47 -24.71 4.81 34.81
N LYS A 48 -23.76 5.75 34.86
CA LYS A 48 -22.36 5.51 34.50
C LYS A 48 -21.71 4.42 35.36
N ARG A 49 -21.93 4.44 36.68
CA ARG A 49 -21.32 3.47 37.61
C ARG A 49 -21.94 2.09 37.49
N VAL A 50 -23.25 2.03 37.26
CA VAL A 50 -23.96 0.78 36.98
C VAL A 50 -23.36 0.10 35.75
N LEU A 51 -23.29 0.81 34.62
CA LEU A 51 -22.74 0.25 33.38
C LEU A 51 -21.25 -0.09 33.50
N ALA A 52 -20.45 0.82 34.05
CA ALA A 52 -19.02 0.60 34.24
C ALA A 52 -18.74 -0.60 35.17
N GLY A 53 -19.52 -0.76 36.24
CA GLY A 53 -19.38 -1.86 37.19
C GLY A 53 -19.71 -3.22 36.57
N ILE A 54 -20.79 -3.30 35.79
CA ILE A 54 -21.15 -4.54 35.08
C ILE A 54 -20.08 -4.89 34.04
N ILE A 55 -19.66 -3.93 33.21
CA ILE A 55 -18.66 -4.15 32.15
C ILE A 55 -17.32 -4.57 32.76
N ALA A 56 -16.86 -3.91 33.82
CA ALA A 56 -15.60 -4.23 34.48
C ALA A 56 -15.62 -5.62 35.13
N PHE A 57 -16.77 -6.02 35.72
CA PHE A 57 -16.94 -7.34 36.30
C PHE A 57 -16.78 -8.45 35.25
N PHE A 58 -17.48 -8.37 34.12
CA PHE A 58 -17.38 -9.37 33.06
C PHE A 58 -16.05 -9.34 32.32
N ASN A 59 -15.45 -8.16 32.11
CA ASN A 59 -14.09 -8.07 31.56
C ASN A 59 -13.05 -8.80 32.45
N LYS A 60 -13.19 -8.71 33.77
CA LYS A 60 -12.31 -9.43 34.70
C LYS A 60 -12.54 -10.95 34.64
N LEU A 61 -13.79 -11.39 34.55
CA LEU A 61 -14.11 -12.82 34.40
C LEU A 61 -13.56 -13.38 33.08
N ASP A 62 -13.70 -12.64 31.97
CA ASP A 62 -13.13 -13.00 30.67
C ASP A 62 -11.61 -13.12 30.70
N GLN A 63 -10.92 -12.17 31.35
CA GLN A 63 -9.45 -12.20 31.47
C GLN A 63 -8.96 -13.42 32.26
N GLN A 64 -9.59 -13.70 33.41
CA GLN A 64 -9.27 -14.88 34.21
C GLN A 64 -9.40 -16.17 33.39
N ARG A 65 -10.42 -16.25 32.53
CA ARG A 65 -10.67 -17.41 31.67
C ARG A 65 -9.70 -17.49 30.48
N SER A 66 -9.34 -16.37 29.87
CA SER A 66 -8.35 -16.34 28.79
C SER A 66 -6.97 -16.77 29.29
N GLU A 67 -6.62 -16.45 30.53
CA GLU A 67 -5.38 -16.90 31.18
C GLU A 67 -5.42 -18.42 31.44
N GLU A 68 -6.55 -18.95 31.93
CA GLU A 68 -6.77 -20.39 32.15
C GLU A 68 -6.75 -21.23 30.86
N GLN A 69 -7.20 -20.70 29.72
CA GLN A 69 -7.13 -21.37 28.41
C GLN A 69 -5.72 -21.39 27.79
N SER A 70 -4.82 -20.53 28.27
CA SER A 70 -3.45 -20.39 27.76
C SER A 70 -2.38 -21.11 28.60
N GLY A 71 -2.74 -21.55 29.81
CA GLY A 71 -1.88 -22.34 30.70
C GLY A 71 -1.97 -23.84 30.40
N ASP A 72 -0.84 -24.55 30.47
CA ASP A 72 -0.74 -26.00 30.33
C ASP A 72 -1.83 -26.75 31.12
N GLU A 73 -2.35 -27.82 30.50
CA GLU A 73 -3.47 -28.73 30.85
C GLU A 73 -3.48 -29.37 32.25
N TYR A 74 -2.80 -28.84 33.25
CA TYR A 74 -2.66 -29.46 34.58
C TYR A 74 -3.03 -28.51 35.73
N LEU A 75 -4.33 -28.19 35.89
CA LEU A 75 -4.95 -28.06 37.24
C LEU A 75 -6.48 -28.03 37.16
N ASP A 76 -7.07 -29.21 37.37
CA ASP A 76 -8.50 -29.48 37.33
C ASP A 76 -9.19 -29.09 38.65
N LEU A 77 -9.21 -27.79 38.98
CA LEU A 77 -9.89 -27.27 40.19
C LEU A 77 -10.83 -26.10 39.86
N VAL A 78 -12.13 -26.46 39.77
CA VAL A 78 -13.32 -25.59 39.76
C VAL A 78 -13.35 -24.57 38.61
N THR A 79 -13.44 -25.08 37.39
CA THR A 79 -13.79 -24.28 36.21
C THR A 79 -15.31 -24.12 36.14
N VAL A 80 -15.77 -22.87 36.08
CA VAL A 80 -17.15 -22.56 35.68
C VAL A 80 -17.33 -23.04 34.23
N PRO A 81 -18.43 -23.73 33.90
CA PRO A 81 -18.72 -24.12 32.52
C PRO A 81 -18.71 -22.90 31.58
N LEU A 82 -17.89 -22.94 30.52
CA LEU A 82 -17.79 -21.87 29.52
C LEU A 82 -19.17 -21.51 28.95
N ASP A 83 -19.98 -22.55 28.69
CA ASP A 83 -21.35 -22.40 28.21
C ASP A 83 -22.19 -21.56 29.17
N GLU A 84 -22.09 -21.80 30.48
CA GLU A 84 -22.88 -21.09 31.48
C GLU A 84 -22.52 -19.59 31.53
N LEU A 85 -21.23 -19.27 31.50
CA LEU A 85 -20.77 -17.88 31.47
C LEU A 85 -21.30 -17.14 30.23
N ARG A 86 -21.18 -17.76 29.05
CA ARG A 86 -21.59 -17.14 27.77
C ARG A 86 -23.11 -16.97 27.68
N HIS A 87 -23.90 -17.92 28.22
CA HIS A 87 -25.36 -17.75 28.30
C HIS A 87 -25.77 -16.65 29.29
N VAL A 88 -25.08 -16.54 30.44
CA VAL A 88 -25.31 -15.48 31.44
C VAL A 88 -25.00 -14.10 30.86
N GLU A 89 -23.89 -13.96 30.14
CA GLU A 89 -23.51 -12.73 29.43
C GLU A 89 -24.58 -12.32 28.41
N GLY A 90 -25.03 -13.25 27.56
CA GLY A 90 -26.09 -13.00 26.59
C GLY A 90 -27.40 -12.53 27.25
N THR A 91 -27.78 -13.13 28.37
CA THR A 91 -28.98 -12.75 29.14
C THR A 91 -28.84 -11.34 29.74
N ILE A 92 -27.67 -11.02 30.28
CA ILE A 92 -27.39 -9.69 30.85
C ILE A 92 -27.37 -8.62 29.77
N ILE A 93 -26.74 -8.90 28.63
CA ILE A 93 -26.76 -8.01 27.47
C ILE A 93 -28.20 -7.72 27.04
N LEU A 94 -29.06 -8.75 26.95
CA LEU A 94 -30.48 -8.58 26.66
C LEU A 94 -31.19 -7.69 27.68
N HIS A 95 -30.95 -7.88 28.98
CA HIS A 95 -31.52 -7.01 30.03
C HIS A 95 -31.06 -5.55 29.90
N ILE A 96 -29.78 -5.30 29.62
CA ILE A 96 -29.26 -3.94 29.43
C ILE A 96 -29.87 -3.30 28.18
N VAL A 97 -29.92 -4.01 27.05
CA VAL A 97 -30.52 -3.49 25.81
C VAL A 97 -32.01 -3.20 25.98
N PHE A 98 -32.73 -4.07 26.71
CA PHE A 98 -34.12 -3.82 27.06
C PHE A 98 -34.26 -2.56 27.94
N ALA A 99 -33.39 -2.37 28.93
CA ALA A 99 -33.37 -1.17 29.74
C ALA A 99 -33.07 0.09 28.92
N ILE A 100 -32.15 0.03 27.94
CA ILE A 100 -31.85 1.14 27.02
C ILE A 100 -33.05 1.47 26.13
N LYS A 101 -33.84 0.47 25.72
CA LYS A 101 -35.07 0.67 24.96
C LYS A 101 -36.12 1.45 25.77
N LEU A 102 -36.13 1.29 27.09
CA LEU A 102 -37.03 2.00 28.00
C LEU A 102 -36.49 3.36 28.47
N ASP A 103 -35.18 3.47 28.74
CA ASP A 103 -34.48 4.70 29.14
C ASP A 103 -33.35 5.04 28.15
N PHE A 104 -33.61 5.99 27.25
CA PHE A 104 -32.64 6.46 26.26
C PHE A 104 -31.42 7.15 26.89
N GLU A 105 -31.53 7.70 28.11
CA GLU A 105 -30.38 8.31 28.79
C GLU A 105 -29.33 7.28 29.17
N LEU A 106 -29.75 6.05 29.47
CA LEU A 106 -28.85 4.92 29.76
C LEU A 106 -27.99 4.58 28.52
N GLY A 107 -28.59 4.53 27.33
CA GLY A 107 -27.87 4.29 26.08
C GLY A 107 -26.90 5.42 25.71
N ARG A 108 -27.31 6.69 25.92
CA ARG A 108 -26.41 7.84 25.73
C ARG A 108 -25.23 7.82 26.71
N GLU A 109 -25.47 7.43 27.95
CA GLU A 109 -24.41 7.30 28.96
C GLU A 109 -23.45 6.15 28.64
N LEU A 110 -23.95 5.01 28.14
CA LEU A 110 -23.11 3.90 27.65
C LEU A 110 -22.14 4.38 26.58
N LEU A 111 -22.65 5.03 25.52
CA LEU A 111 -21.80 5.56 24.44
C LEU A 111 -20.83 6.63 24.93
N ARG A 112 -21.26 7.51 25.85
CA ARG A 112 -20.40 8.54 26.44
C ARG A 112 -19.26 7.92 27.26
N HIS A 113 -19.56 6.88 28.05
CA HIS A 113 -18.57 6.15 28.84
C HIS A 113 -17.52 5.48 27.94
N LEU A 114 -17.96 4.80 26.87
CA LEU A 114 -17.08 4.12 25.93
C LEU A 114 -16.27 5.10 25.05
N LYS A 115 -16.87 6.23 24.62
CA LYS A 115 -16.16 7.32 23.90
C LYS A 115 -15.12 8.01 24.78
N ALA A 116 -15.39 8.19 26.07
CA ALA A 116 -14.38 8.73 26.99
C ALA A 116 -13.18 7.78 27.13
N ALA A 117 -13.41 6.47 27.03
CA ALA A 117 -12.35 5.46 27.08
C ALA A 117 -11.48 5.40 25.81
N GLN A 118 -11.99 5.79 24.64
CA GLN A 118 -11.19 5.89 23.41
C GLN A 118 -9.98 6.83 23.58
N GLN A 119 -10.05 7.84 24.46
CA GLN A 119 -8.96 8.79 24.70
C GLN A 119 -7.90 8.28 25.69
N GLY A 120 -8.10 7.09 26.29
CA GLY A 120 -7.20 6.54 27.31
C GLY A 120 -6.79 5.08 27.11
N ASP A 121 -6.71 4.31 28.21
CA ASP A 121 -6.30 2.90 28.17
C ASP A 121 -7.41 2.05 27.57
N PHE A 122 -7.29 1.89 26.26
CA PHE A 122 -8.24 1.33 25.34
C PHE A 122 -8.68 -0.10 25.72
N SER A 123 -7.75 -0.89 26.28
CA SER A 123 -7.92 -2.30 26.67
C SER A 123 -8.77 -2.53 27.93
N SER A 124 -8.92 -1.51 28.78
CA SER A 124 -9.61 -1.68 30.07
C SER A 124 -11.13 -1.58 29.98
N VAL A 125 -11.66 -0.92 28.94
CA VAL A 125 -13.09 -0.61 28.80
C VAL A 125 -13.70 -1.29 27.57
N ILE A 126 -12.95 -1.39 26.47
CA ILE A 126 -13.38 -2.13 25.29
C ILE A 126 -12.86 -3.56 25.43
N CYS A 127 -13.79 -4.50 25.49
CA CYS A 127 -13.57 -5.92 25.72
C CYS A 127 -14.63 -6.71 24.93
N PRO A 128 -14.50 -8.04 24.80
CA PRO A 128 -15.48 -8.87 24.10
C PRO A 128 -16.92 -8.62 24.58
N PHE A 129 -17.16 -8.59 25.90
CA PHE A 129 -18.47 -8.31 26.48
C PHE A 129 -19.05 -6.93 26.07
N SER A 130 -18.27 -5.85 26.13
CA SER A 130 -18.76 -4.51 25.79
C SER A 130 -18.99 -4.32 24.29
N ILE A 131 -18.20 -5.01 23.45
CA ILE A 131 -18.41 -5.08 22.00
C ILE A 131 -19.71 -5.84 21.70
N ALA A 132 -19.93 -7.00 22.32
CA ALA A 132 -21.17 -7.77 22.16
C ALA A 132 -22.40 -6.97 22.61
N LEU A 133 -22.29 -6.23 23.72
CA LEU A 133 -23.33 -5.31 24.18
C LEU A 133 -23.63 -4.22 23.15
N LEU A 134 -22.60 -3.56 22.61
CA LEU A 134 -22.76 -2.53 21.56
C LEU A 134 -23.45 -3.09 20.31
N LEU A 135 -23.00 -4.25 19.84
CA LEU A 135 -23.58 -4.93 18.68
C LEU A 135 -25.04 -5.31 18.95
N SER A 136 -25.41 -5.71 20.17
CA SER A 136 -26.80 -5.95 20.55
C SER A 136 -27.65 -4.68 20.61
N VAL A 137 -27.07 -3.54 20.98
CA VAL A 137 -27.72 -2.22 21.00
C VAL A 137 -28.07 -1.75 19.58
N THR A 138 -27.42 -2.25 18.53
CA THR A 138 -27.73 -1.87 17.13
C THR A 138 -29.19 -2.12 16.76
N ARG A 139 -29.84 -3.11 17.38
CA ARG A 139 -31.30 -3.37 17.24
C ARG A 139 -32.18 -2.21 17.68
N VAL A 140 -31.62 -1.22 18.39
CA VAL A 140 -32.29 0.05 18.72
C VAL A 140 -31.89 1.09 17.68
N GLN A 141 -32.77 1.31 16.68
CA GLN A 141 -32.54 2.18 15.50
C GLN A 141 -31.84 3.52 15.77
N ARG A 142 -32.15 4.19 16.90
CA ARG A 142 -31.58 5.50 17.25
C ARG A 142 -30.09 5.47 17.59
N PHE A 143 -29.58 4.32 18.01
CA PHE A 143 -28.20 4.13 18.42
C PHE A 143 -27.36 3.39 17.37
N GLU A 144 -28.00 2.76 16.39
CA GLU A 144 -27.35 1.97 15.33
C GLU A 144 -26.17 2.70 14.67
N GLU A 145 -26.42 3.84 14.03
CA GLU A 145 -25.38 4.64 13.36
C GLU A 145 -24.28 5.09 14.33
N GLN A 146 -24.66 5.53 15.54
CA GLN A 146 -23.71 6.00 16.55
C GLN A 146 -22.79 4.88 17.07
N VAL A 147 -23.31 3.66 17.18
CA VAL A 147 -22.56 2.47 17.57
C VAL A 147 -21.61 2.07 16.45
N PHE A 148 -22.07 2.00 15.20
CA PHE A 148 -21.22 1.62 14.08
C PHE A 148 -20.11 2.65 13.83
N ASP A 149 -20.38 3.96 13.93
CA ASP A 149 -19.34 4.98 13.84
C ASP A 149 -18.31 4.88 14.95
N PHE A 150 -18.76 4.54 16.16
CA PHE A 150 -17.87 4.28 17.28
C PHE A 150 -16.98 3.06 17.03
N LEU A 151 -17.54 1.91 16.65
CA LEU A 151 -16.78 0.69 16.39
C LEU A 151 -15.82 0.87 15.20
N LYS A 152 -16.28 1.53 14.13
CA LYS A 152 -15.50 1.87 12.94
C LYS A 152 -14.27 2.73 13.28
N SER A 153 -14.47 3.83 14.01
CA SER A 153 -13.39 4.71 14.45
C SER A 153 -12.42 4.01 15.40
N SER A 154 -12.95 3.16 16.29
CA SER A 154 -12.18 2.31 17.21
C SER A 154 -11.27 1.33 16.45
N VAL A 155 -11.79 0.59 15.47
CA VAL A 155 -11.02 -0.38 14.66
C VAL A 155 -9.86 0.30 13.94
N ILE A 156 -10.10 1.41 13.25
CA ILE A 156 -9.04 2.16 12.56
C ILE A 156 -8.01 2.70 13.54
N LYS A 157 -8.45 3.20 14.70
CA LYS A 157 -7.53 3.66 15.74
C LYS A 157 -6.66 2.51 16.26
N SER A 158 -7.23 1.33 16.50
CA SER A 158 -6.49 0.15 16.94
C SER A 158 -5.41 -0.25 15.93
N PHE A 159 -5.75 -0.29 14.63
CA PHE A 159 -4.75 -0.62 13.60
C PHE A 159 -3.66 0.45 13.46
N LYS A 160 -4.00 1.74 13.59
CA LYS A 160 -3.01 2.82 13.62
C LYS A 160 -2.10 2.74 14.84
N ASP A 161 -2.65 2.43 16.01
CA ASP A 161 -1.89 2.25 17.25
C ASP A 161 -0.92 1.05 17.12
N VAL A 162 -1.38 -0.10 16.60
CA VAL A 162 -0.52 -1.27 16.34
C VAL A 162 0.58 -0.95 15.33
N GLN A 163 0.24 -0.27 14.24
CA GLN A 163 1.22 0.13 13.22
C GLN A 163 2.27 1.10 13.77
N LEU A 164 1.89 2.02 14.66
CA LEU A 164 2.82 2.90 15.36
C LEU A 164 3.77 2.12 16.28
N LEU A 165 3.25 1.13 17.02
CA LEU A 165 4.04 0.27 17.90
C LEU A 165 5.00 -0.64 17.10
N GLU A 166 4.56 -1.19 15.97
CA GLU A 166 5.43 -1.94 15.04
C GLU A 166 6.51 -1.06 14.42
N GLY A 167 6.21 0.22 14.21
CA GLY A 167 7.10 1.20 13.60
C GLY A 167 8.31 1.58 14.47
N ALA A 168 8.23 1.48 15.80
CA ALA A 168 9.28 1.93 16.72
C ALA A 168 9.51 0.94 17.87
N LYS A 169 10.68 0.30 17.91
CA LYS A 169 10.98 -0.76 18.89
C LYS A 169 11.02 -0.25 20.34
N TYR A 170 11.45 0.99 20.56
CA TYR A 170 11.44 1.57 21.91
C TYR A 170 10.02 1.73 22.46
N MET A 171 9.01 1.91 21.60
CA MET A 171 7.61 1.98 22.01
C MET A 171 7.07 0.61 22.45
N GLN A 172 7.50 -0.47 21.79
CA GLN A 172 7.17 -1.85 22.19
C GLN A 172 7.71 -2.20 23.58
N SER A 173 8.85 -1.62 23.97
CA SER A 173 9.39 -1.81 25.33
C SER A 173 8.58 -1.08 26.41
N LEU A 174 7.83 -0.04 26.02
CA LEU A 174 7.00 0.76 26.93
C LEU A 174 5.57 0.21 27.04
N PHE A 175 5.08 -0.45 25.97
CA PHE A 175 3.78 -1.10 25.93
C PHE A 175 3.95 -2.57 25.49
N PRO A 176 3.76 -3.56 26.38
CA PRO A 176 3.56 -4.94 25.93
C PRO A 176 2.37 -4.96 24.97
N HIS A 177 2.44 -5.82 23.93
CA HIS A 177 1.45 -5.88 22.85
C HIS A 177 0.02 -5.79 23.38
N GLY A 178 -0.62 -4.63 23.19
CA GLY A 178 -2.00 -4.42 23.61
C GLY A 178 -2.93 -5.32 22.81
N CYS A 179 -3.97 -5.85 23.46
CA CYS A 179 -5.00 -6.63 22.78
C CYS A 179 -5.63 -5.78 21.66
N CYS A 180 -5.65 -6.33 20.44
CA CYS A 180 -6.19 -5.65 19.27
C CYS A 180 -7.71 -5.79 19.25
N ILE A 181 -8.45 -4.73 18.90
CA ILE A 181 -9.91 -4.83 18.73
C ILE A 181 -10.27 -5.89 17.70
N SER A 182 -9.45 -6.03 16.66
CA SER A 182 -9.65 -7.04 15.63
C SER A 182 -9.79 -8.44 16.21
N THR A 183 -8.96 -8.80 17.19
CA THR A 183 -9.03 -10.12 17.83
C THR A 183 -10.22 -10.21 18.77
N MET A 184 -10.53 -9.13 19.51
CA MET A 184 -11.71 -9.09 20.39
C MET A 184 -13.03 -9.23 19.62
N ILE A 185 -13.18 -8.62 18.44
CA ILE A 185 -14.39 -8.75 17.63
C ILE A 185 -14.52 -10.19 17.08
N LEU A 186 -13.41 -10.78 16.63
CA LEU A 186 -13.42 -12.19 16.19
C LEU A 186 -13.70 -13.14 17.36
N GLU A 187 -13.24 -12.81 18.57
CA GLU A 187 -13.60 -13.54 19.78
C GLU A 187 -15.11 -13.42 20.08
N VAL A 188 -15.72 -12.25 19.89
CA VAL A 188 -17.18 -12.09 19.99
C VAL A 188 -17.92 -12.95 18.96
N VAL A 189 -17.40 -13.08 17.74
CA VAL A 189 -17.95 -14.01 16.73
C VAL A 189 -17.89 -15.45 17.25
N ASN A 190 -16.75 -15.89 17.81
CA ASN A 190 -16.63 -17.24 18.38
C ASN A 190 -17.55 -17.45 19.59
N ASN A 191 -17.66 -16.45 20.47
CA ASN A 191 -18.52 -16.52 21.65
C ASN A 191 -20.02 -16.53 21.29
N SER A 192 -20.39 -16.01 20.11
CA SER A 192 -21.78 -15.93 19.68
C SER A 192 -22.46 -17.28 19.40
N VAL A 193 -21.69 -18.38 19.30
CA VAL A 193 -22.16 -19.77 19.17
C VAL A 193 -23.22 -20.12 20.23
N HIS A 194 -23.12 -19.53 21.43
CA HIS A 194 -23.99 -19.78 22.57
C HIS A 194 -25.34 -19.02 22.50
N SER A 195 -26.00 -19.05 21.33
CA SER A 195 -27.33 -18.46 21.06
C SER A 195 -27.41 -16.93 21.22
N TRP A 196 -26.39 -16.20 20.79
CA TRP A 196 -26.40 -14.73 20.80
C TRP A 196 -27.06 -14.13 19.54
N ASP A 197 -28.29 -14.51 19.22
CA ASP A 197 -29.02 -14.04 18.03
C ASP A 197 -29.14 -12.51 17.96
N HIS A 198 -29.15 -11.88 19.14
CA HIS A 198 -29.23 -10.44 19.26
C HIS A 198 -27.93 -9.71 18.84
N VAL A 199 -26.80 -10.42 18.75
CA VAL A 199 -25.50 -9.88 18.35
C VAL A 199 -25.23 -10.13 16.87
N THR A 200 -25.70 -11.25 16.32
CA THR A 200 -25.39 -11.71 14.94
C THR A 200 -25.84 -10.71 13.87
N GLN A 201 -27.03 -10.12 14.00
CA GLN A 201 -27.51 -9.07 13.08
C GLN A 201 -26.52 -7.88 13.02
N GLY A 202 -26.08 -7.41 14.19
CA GLY A 202 -25.12 -6.32 14.29
C GLY A 202 -23.72 -6.68 13.75
N LEU A 203 -23.29 -7.94 13.91
CA LEU A 203 -22.02 -8.45 13.36
C LEU A 203 -22.02 -8.45 11.84
N VAL A 204 -23.10 -8.95 11.22
CA VAL A 204 -23.22 -9.00 9.75
C VAL A 204 -23.22 -7.59 9.18
N GLU A 205 -24.06 -6.70 9.70
CA GLU A 205 -24.11 -5.31 9.25
C GLU A 205 -22.76 -4.60 9.43
N PHE A 206 -22.10 -4.79 10.59
CA PHE A 206 -20.79 -4.20 10.83
C PHE A 206 -19.71 -4.73 9.88
N GLY A 207 -19.73 -6.03 9.58
CA GLY A 207 -18.82 -6.66 8.61
C GLY A 207 -18.94 -6.02 7.23
N PHE A 208 -20.17 -5.82 6.74
CA PHE A 208 -20.42 -5.11 5.49
C PHE A 208 -20.03 -3.64 5.55
N ILE A 209 -20.34 -2.92 6.64
CA ILE A 209 -19.94 -1.52 6.83
C ILE A 209 -18.42 -1.36 6.71
N LEU A 210 -17.64 -2.28 7.28
CA LEU A 210 -16.17 -2.26 7.18
C LEU A 210 -15.70 -2.47 5.74
N MET A 211 -16.25 -3.47 5.03
CA MET A 211 -15.91 -3.72 3.62
C MET A 211 -16.33 -2.55 2.72
N ASP A 212 -17.53 -2.00 2.91
CA ASP A 212 -18.06 -0.88 2.13
C ASP A 212 -17.26 0.42 2.35
N SER A 213 -16.86 0.68 3.59
CA SER A 213 -16.16 1.93 3.96
C SER A 213 -14.68 1.90 3.59
N TYR A 214 -14.01 0.75 3.78
CA TYR A 214 -12.56 0.58 3.69
C TYR A 214 -12.08 -0.32 2.55
N GLY A 215 -13.00 -0.83 1.74
CA GLY A 215 -12.67 -1.56 0.51
C GLY A 215 -11.90 -0.69 -0.50
N PRO A 216 -11.28 -1.33 -1.51
CA PRO A 216 -10.58 -0.61 -2.57
C PRO A 216 -11.53 0.35 -3.29
N LYS A 217 -11.17 1.62 -3.40
CA LYS A 217 -11.96 2.63 -4.14
C LYS A 217 -11.31 2.88 -5.51
N LYS A 218 -12.11 3.10 -6.56
CA LYS A 218 -11.57 3.46 -7.88
C LYS A 218 -10.72 4.71 -7.74
N ILE A 219 -9.50 4.66 -8.26
CA ILE A 219 -8.65 5.84 -8.45
C ILE A 219 -9.22 6.54 -9.67
N LEU A 220 -9.95 7.63 -9.46
CA LEU A 220 -10.48 8.44 -10.55
C LEU A 220 -9.31 9.12 -11.28
N ASP A 221 -9.17 8.81 -12.57
CA ASP A 221 -8.39 9.50 -13.61
C ASP A 221 -6.90 9.80 -13.38
N GLY A 222 -6.04 9.05 -14.07
CA GLY A 222 -4.87 9.58 -14.79
C GLY A 222 -3.70 10.17 -14.00
N LYS A 223 -3.82 10.39 -12.69
CA LYS A 223 -2.66 10.61 -11.84
C LYS A 223 -2.03 9.25 -11.61
N THR A 224 -0.96 8.98 -12.37
CA THR A 224 0.07 8.00 -12.02
C THR A 224 0.14 7.93 -10.51
N ALA A 225 0.01 6.74 -9.94
CA ALA A 225 0.22 6.53 -8.52
C ALA A 225 1.49 7.27 -8.12
N GLU A 226 1.35 8.48 -7.55
CA GLU A 226 2.37 9.05 -6.69
C GLU A 226 2.40 8.05 -5.55
N THR A 227 3.21 7.01 -5.71
CA THR A 227 4.15 6.47 -4.72
C THR A 227 3.74 6.57 -3.25
N SER A 228 2.45 6.42 -2.97
CA SER A 228 1.88 6.13 -1.66
C SER A 228 1.53 4.63 -1.61
N SER A 229 2.36 3.80 -2.25
CA SER A 229 2.53 2.40 -1.93
C SER A 229 3.12 2.19 -0.52
N GLY A 230 3.46 3.28 0.17
CA GLY A 230 3.97 3.24 1.54
C GLY A 230 2.87 3.33 2.58
N LEU A 231 2.66 2.24 3.33
CA LEU A 231 2.22 2.16 4.74
C LEU A 231 0.85 2.78 5.13
N SER A 232 0.35 3.84 4.50
CA SER A 232 -0.86 4.58 4.92
C SER A 232 -2.19 3.91 4.53
N ARG A 233 -2.17 3.00 3.54
CA ARG A 233 -3.34 2.19 3.15
C ARG A 233 -3.52 0.92 4.00
N MET A 234 -2.52 0.56 4.82
CA MET A 234 -2.56 -0.67 5.62
C MET A 234 -3.73 -0.70 6.60
N PRO A 235 -4.04 0.35 7.39
CA PRO A 235 -5.17 0.30 8.32
C PRO A 235 -6.51 0.08 7.63
N ASN A 236 -6.71 0.66 6.45
CA ASN A 236 -7.94 0.47 5.67
C ASN A 236 -8.01 -0.96 5.11
N GLN A 237 -6.91 -1.50 4.60
CA GLN A 237 -6.85 -2.88 4.12
C GLN A 237 -7.10 -3.87 5.26
N HIS A 238 -6.49 -3.67 6.44
CA HIS A 238 -6.74 -4.49 7.62
C HIS A 238 -8.19 -4.38 8.09
N ALA A 239 -8.80 -3.19 8.07
CA ALA A 239 -10.20 -3.02 8.40
C ALA A 239 -11.15 -3.72 7.40
N CYS A 240 -10.89 -3.61 6.10
CA CYS A 240 -11.64 -4.34 5.08
C CYS A 240 -11.50 -5.86 5.25
N LYS A 241 -10.27 -6.35 5.53
CA LYS A 241 -10.00 -7.77 5.79
C LYS A 241 -10.71 -8.25 7.07
N LEU A 242 -10.73 -7.43 8.12
CA LEU A 242 -11.50 -7.72 9.33
C LEU A 242 -12.99 -7.83 9.01
N GLY A 243 -13.55 -6.93 8.19
CA GLY A 243 -14.94 -7.02 7.73
C GLY A 243 -15.24 -8.35 7.02
N ALA A 244 -14.38 -8.76 6.10
CA ALA A 244 -14.49 -10.05 5.41
C ALA A 244 -14.36 -11.24 6.38
N ASN A 245 -13.41 -11.19 7.31
CA ASN A 245 -13.23 -12.25 8.31
C ASN A 245 -14.44 -12.37 9.24
N ILE A 246 -15.02 -11.25 9.69
CA ILE A 246 -16.25 -11.27 10.52
C ILE A 246 -17.36 -11.98 9.77
N LEU A 247 -17.61 -11.61 8.51
CA LEU A 247 -18.65 -12.23 7.69
C LEU A 247 -18.38 -13.71 7.43
N LEU A 248 -17.14 -14.08 7.11
CA LEU A 248 -16.75 -15.45 6.85
C LEU A 248 -16.88 -16.34 8.09
N GLU A 249 -16.36 -15.92 9.24
CA GLU A 249 -16.46 -16.70 10.47
C GLU A 249 -17.91 -16.77 10.98
N THR A 250 -18.67 -15.68 10.86
CA THR A 250 -20.10 -15.64 11.21
C THR A 250 -20.91 -16.60 10.33
N PHE A 251 -20.61 -16.69 9.03
CA PHE A 251 -21.21 -17.64 8.09
C PHE A 251 -20.92 -19.10 8.45
N LYS A 252 -19.70 -19.41 8.92
CA LYS A 252 -19.32 -20.76 9.33
C LYS A 252 -20.13 -21.22 10.54
N ILE A 253 -20.27 -20.34 11.53
CA ILE A 253 -20.92 -20.65 12.81
C ILE A 253 -22.44 -20.76 12.70
N HIS A 254 -23.10 -19.76 12.09
CA HIS A 254 -24.55 -19.59 12.21
C HIS A 254 -25.30 -19.96 10.93
N GLU A 255 -26.10 -21.01 10.99
CA GLU A 255 -26.78 -21.53 9.79
C GLU A 255 -27.89 -20.59 9.26
N MET A 256 -28.66 -19.97 10.15
CA MET A 256 -29.84 -19.17 9.79
C MET A 256 -29.52 -17.90 8.98
N ILE A 257 -28.29 -17.39 9.09
CA ILE A 257 -27.86 -16.14 8.43
C ILE A 257 -26.99 -16.40 7.19
N ARG A 258 -26.73 -17.67 6.84
CA ARG A 258 -25.90 -18.02 5.67
C ARG A 258 -26.48 -17.45 4.37
N GLN A 259 -27.79 -17.61 4.17
CA GLN A 259 -28.49 -17.10 3.00
C GLN A 259 -28.43 -15.57 2.95
N GLU A 260 -28.68 -14.89 4.07
CA GLU A 260 -28.64 -13.42 4.16
C GLU A 260 -27.26 -12.86 3.79
N ILE A 261 -26.18 -13.44 4.35
CA ILE A 261 -24.81 -13.02 4.03
C ILE A 261 -24.52 -13.20 2.54
N LEU A 262 -24.90 -14.35 1.97
CA LEU A 262 -24.68 -14.64 0.55
C LEU A 262 -25.45 -13.66 -0.34
N GLU A 263 -26.72 -13.41 -0.05
CA GLU A 263 -27.56 -12.47 -0.79
C GLU A 263 -26.97 -11.07 -0.77
N GLN A 264 -26.54 -10.59 0.40
CA GLN A 264 -25.93 -9.27 0.53
C GLN A 264 -24.58 -9.15 -0.19
N VAL A 265 -23.76 -10.21 -0.23
CA VAL A 265 -22.52 -10.24 -1.03
C VAL A 265 -22.84 -10.17 -2.52
N LEU A 266 -23.74 -11.03 -3.01
CA LEU A 266 -24.12 -11.08 -4.44
C LEU A 266 -24.76 -9.77 -4.90
N ASN A 267 -25.66 -9.19 -4.09
CA ASN A 267 -26.30 -7.91 -4.40
C ASN A 267 -25.26 -6.79 -4.57
N ARG A 268 -24.22 -6.73 -3.73
CA ARG A 268 -23.13 -5.75 -3.87
C ARG A 268 -22.25 -6.01 -5.09
N VAL A 269 -22.05 -7.27 -5.48
CA VAL A 269 -21.33 -7.64 -6.71
C VAL A 269 -22.10 -7.18 -7.95
N VAL A 270 -23.42 -7.37 -7.97
CA VAL A 270 -24.27 -7.06 -9.14
C VAL A 270 -24.55 -5.56 -9.27
N THR A 271 -24.87 -4.88 -8.16
CA THR A 271 -25.35 -3.49 -8.21
C THR A 271 -24.23 -2.45 -8.34
N ARG A 272 -22.99 -2.79 -7.98
CA ARG A 272 -21.88 -1.81 -7.86
C ARG A 272 -20.92 -1.81 -9.05
N ALA A 273 -21.43 -1.66 -10.27
CA ALA A 273 -20.62 -1.65 -11.51
C ALA A 273 -19.51 -0.57 -11.54
N SER A 274 -19.70 0.55 -10.82
CA SER A 274 -18.77 1.67 -10.81
C SER A 274 -17.68 1.60 -9.74
N SER A 275 -17.72 0.70 -8.77
CA SER A 275 -16.69 0.54 -7.72
C SER A 275 -16.02 -0.84 -7.78
N PRO A 276 -14.76 -1.01 -7.33
CA PRO A 276 -14.10 -2.32 -7.38
C PRO A 276 -14.81 -3.32 -6.46
N THR A 277 -15.24 -4.46 -7.02
CA THR A 277 -15.95 -5.52 -6.27
C THR A 277 -15.05 -6.71 -5.89
N SER A 278 -13.73 -6.63 -6.15
CA SER A 278 -12.80 -7.76 -5.96
C SER A 278 -12.83 -8.35 -4.55
N HIS A 279 -12.78 -7.51 -3.53
CA HIS A 279 -12.85 -7.93 -2.12
C HIS A 279 -14.15 -8.65 -1.72
N PHE A 280 -15.29 -8.37 -2.39
CA PHE A 280 -16.52 -9.13 -2.20
C PHE A 280 -16.48 -10.48 -2.94
N LEU A 281 -15.83 -10.52 -4.10
CA LEU A 281 -15.60 -11.76 -4.84
C LEU A 281 -14.62 -12.69 -4.11
N ASP A 282 -13.62 -12.15 -3.42
CA ASP A 282 -12.71 -12.91 -2.57
C ASP A 282 -13.49 -13.57 -1.41
N LEU A 283 -14.33 -12.80 -0.71
CA LEU A 283 -15.22 -13.32 0.33
C LEU A 283 -16.18 -14.38 -0.22
N LEU A 284 -16.79 -14.15 -1.39
CA LEU A 284 -17.66 -15.12 -2.05
C LEU A 284 -16.91 -16.43 -2.36
N SER A 285 -15.68 -16.33 -2.89
CA SER A 285 -14.81 -17.46 -3.14
C SER A 285 -14.53 -18.24 -1.85
N ASP A 286 -14.22 -17.55 -0.76
CA ASP A 286 -13.91 -18.20 0.53
C ASP A 286 -15.14 -18.87 1.15
N ILE A 287 -16.31 -18.25 1.06
CA ILE A 287 -17.60 -18.84 1.45
C ILE A 287 -17.88 -20.12 0.65
N ILE A 288 -17.72 -20.07 -0.67
CA ILE A 288 -17.96 -21.22 -1.56
C ILE A 288 -16.97 -22.35 -1.32
N LYS A 289 -15.68 -22.02 -1.11
CA LYS A 289 -14.64 -23.01 -0.81
C LYS A 289 -14.84 -23.70 0.54
N TYR A 290 -15.40 -23.00 1.53
CA TYR A 290 -15.61 -23.56 2.87
C TYR A 290 -16.60 -24.73 2.85
N SER A 291 -17.78 -24.55 2.25
CA SER A 291 -18.76 -25.64 2.14
C SER A 291 -19.66 -25.49 0.91
N PRO A 292 -19.25 -26.04 -0.26
CA PRO A 292 -20.02 -25.93 -1.50
C PRO A 292 -21.35 -26.68 -1.44
N LEU A 293 -21.45 -27.71 -0.59
CA LEU A 293 -22.68 -28.50 -0.41
C LEU A 293 -23.78 -27.72 0.29
N VAL A 294 -23.44 -26.91 1.31
CA VAL A 294 -24.41 -26.09 2.06
C VAL A 294 -25.07 -25.04 1.15
N LEU A 295 -24.32 -24.54 0.16
CA LEU A 295 -24.78 -23.54 -0.80
C LEU A 295 -25.71 -24.09 -1.89
N GLN A 296 -25.94 -25.40 -1.97
CA GLN A 296 -26.97 -25.97 -2.86
C GLN A 296 -28.37 -25.46 -2.49
N SER A 297 -28.64 -25.27 -1.20
CA SER A 297 -29.89 -24.68 -0.69
C SER A 297 -30.11 -23.25 -1.18
N CYS A 298 -29.01 -22.52 -1.44
CA CYS A 298 -29.01 -21.12 -1.91
C CYS A 298 -28.79 -21.00 -3.42
N SER A 299 -28.95 -22.10 -4.17
CA SER A 299 -28.66 -22.17 -5.61
C SER A 299 -29.50 -21.19 -6.45
N SER A 300 -30.74 -20.91 -6.05
CA SER A 300 -31.62 -19.96 -6.74
C SER A 300 -30.99 -18.58 -6.88
N LYS A 301 -30.40 -18.04 -5.80
CA LYS A 301 -29.80 -16.70 -5.82
C LYS A 301 -28.54 -16.63 -6.67
N VAL A 302 -27.74 -17.69 -6.65
CA VAL A 302 -26.55 -17.79 -7.53
C VAL A 302 -26.99 -17.85 -8.99
N ILE A 303 -28.06 -18.58 -9.32
CA ILE A 303 -28.62 -18.65 -10.67
C ILE A 303 -29.17 -17.28 -11.13
N GLU A 304 -29.93 -16.58 -10.28
CA GLU A 304 -30.40 -15.21 -10.57
C GLU A 304 -29.25 -14.25 -10.89
N THR A 305 -28.09 -14.44 -10.27
CA THR A 305 -26.90 -13.60 -10.51
C THR A 305 -26.40 -13.75 -11.95
N PHE A 306 -26.57 -14.92 -12.58
CA PHE A 306 -26.14 -15.14 -13.96
C PHE A 306 -26.96 -14.31 -14.95
N ASP A 307 -28.23 -14.02 -14.69
CA ASP A 307 -29.04 -13.19 -15.58
C ASP A 307 -28.45 -11.76 -15.74
N TYR A 308 -27.71 -11.29 -14.74
CA TYR A 308 -27.04 -9.99 -14.77
C TYR A 308 -25.66 -10.02 -15.44
N LEU A 309 -25.09 -11.19 -15.75
CA LEU A 309 -23.72 -11.37 -16.22
C LEU A 309 -23.41 -10.53 -17.48
N SER A 310 -24.39 -10.35 -18.36
CA SER A 310 -24.25 -9.54 -19.58
C SER A 310 -24.10 -8.03 -19.32
N PHE A 311 -24.51 -7.56 -18.14
CA PHE A 311 -24.46 -6.14 -17.75
C PHE A 311 -23.28 -5.82 -16.82
N LEU A 312 -22.57 -6.85 -16.33
CA LEU A 312 -21.44 -6.68 -15.43
C LEU A 312 -20.14 -6.41 -16.20
N PRO A 313 -19.21 -5.63 -15.62
CA PRO A 313 -17.87 -5.50 -16.18
C PRO A 313 -17.16 -6.86 -16.27
N ILE A 314 -16.39 -7.06 -17.34
CA ILE A 314 -15.68 -8.32 -17.60
C ILE A 314 -14.83 -8.82 -16.41
N GLN A 315 -14.18 -7.91 -15.68
CA GLN A 315 -13.36 -8.25 -14.51
C GLN A 315 -14.21 -8.86 -13.38
N THR A 316 -15.42 -8.32 -13.16
CA THR A 316 -16.38 -8.83 -12.18
C THR A 316 -16.91 -10.19 -12.61
N VAL A 317 -17.20 -10.37 -13.90
CA VAL A 317 -17.65 -11.67 -14.44
C VAL A 317 -16.58 -12.73 -14.27
N GLN A 318 -15.32 -12.44 -14.64
CA GLN A 318 -14.22 -13.40 -14.48
C GLN A 318 -14.00 -13.79 -13.02
N GLY A 319 -14.04 -12.82 -12.09
CA GLY A 319 -13.92 -13.11 -10.66
C GLY A 319 -15.10 -13.88 -10.11
N LEU A 320 -16.34 -13.56 -10.52
CA LEU A 320 -17.54 -14.30 -10.15
C LEU A 320 -17.45 -15.75 -10.64
N LEU A 321 -17.18 -15.96 -11.92
CA LEU A 321 -17.10 -17.30 -12.49
C LEU A 321 -15.99 -18.16 -11.86
N LYS A 322 -14.83 -17.57 -11.54
CA LYS A 322 -13.76 -18.24 -10.77
C LYS A 322 -14.22 -18.60 -9.36
N ALA A 323 -14.95 -17.72 -8.68
CA ALA A 323 -15.47 -17.98 -7.33
C ALA A 323 -16.55 -19.08 -7.32
N VAL A 324 -17.44 -19.10 -8.32
CA VAL A 324 -18.55 -20.07 -8.42
C VAL A 324 -18.11 -21.43 -8.95
N GLN A 325 -16.87 -21.55 -9.44
CA GLN A 325 -16.33 -22.77 -10.04
C GLN A 325 -16.56 -24.06 -9.21
N PRO A 326 -16.35 -24.09 -7.87
CA PRO A 326 -16.62 -25.28 -7.07
C PRO A 326 -18.10 -25.69 -7.04
N LEU A 327 -19.04 -24.75 -7.25
CA LEU A 327 -20.47 -25.07 -7.32
C LEU A 327 -20.85 -25.71 -8.67
N LEU A 328 -20.19 -25.29 -9.76
CA LEU A 328 -20.42 -25.83 -11.11
C LEU A 328 -20.04 -27.31 -11.23
N THR A 329 -19.07 -27.77 -10.43
CA THR A 329 -18.69 -29.19 -10.38
C THR A 329 -19.66 -30.05 -9.59
N VAL A 330 -20.45 -29.44 -8.70
CA VAL A 330 -21.34 -30.17 -7.78
C VAL A 330 -22.79 -30.16 -8.29
N SER A 331 -23.28 -29.02 -8.82
CA SER A 331 -24.70 -28.85 -9.18
C SER A 331 -24.90 -28.73 -10.70
N THR A 332 -25.54 -29.73 -11.28
CA THR A 332 -25.89 -29.76 -12.72
C THR A 332 -26.84 -28.63 -13.09
N SER A 333 -27.83 -28.32 -12.25
CA SER A 333 -28.80 -27.23 -12.48
C SER A 333 -28.17 -25.83 -12.63
N ILE A 334 -27.20 -25.50 -11.76
CA ILE A 334 -26.46 -24.23 -11.79
C ILE A 334 -25.62 -24.16 -13.07
N ARG A 335 -24.97 -25.28 -13.41
CA ARG A 335 -24.16 -25.40 -14.62
C ARG A 335 -25.01 -25.21 -15.88
N ASP A 336 -26.14 -25.90 -16.00
CA ASP A 336 -27.00 -25.84 -17.17
C ASP A 336 -27.62 -24.44 -17.33
N SER A 337 -28.00 -23.81 -16.22
CA SER A 337 -28.47 -22.42 -16.20
C SER A 337 -27.39 -21.44 -16.68
N LEU A 338 -26.15 -21.61 -16.21
CA LEU A 338 -25.01 -20.80 -16.67
C LEU A 338 -24.78 -20.98 -18.17
N ILE A 339 -24.78 -22.22 -18.67
CA ILE A 339 -24.58 -22.51 -20.10
C ILE A 339 -25.66 -21.82 -20.95
N LEU A 340 -26.92 -21.88 -20.53
CA LEU A 340 -28.02 -21.22 -21.22
C LEU A 340 -27.84 -19.70 -21.28
N VAL A 341 -27.42 -19.08 -20.17
CA VAL A 341 -27.14 -17.65 -20.10
C VAL A 341 -25.97 -17.27 -21.00
N LEU A 342 -24.86 -18.01 -20.94
CA LEU A 342 -23.68 -17.75 -21.77
C LEU A 342 -24.01 -17.90 -23.26
N ARG A 343 -24.80 -18.93 -23.63
CA ARG A 343 -25.25 -19.14 -25.01
C ARG A 343 -26.07 -17.96 -25.51
N LYS A 344 -26.97 -17.40 -24.69
CA LYS A 344 -27.72 -16.17 -25.04
C LYS A 344 -26.78 -14.96 -25.15
N ALA A 345 -25.83 -14.81 -24.23
CA ALA A 345 -24.90 -13.70 -24.19
C ALA A 345 -23.97 -13.63 -25.41
N MET A 346 -23.67 -14.77 -26.06
CA MET A 346 -22.92 -14.81 -27.34
C MET A 346 -23.60 -14.07 -28.49
N PHE A 347 -24.94 -13.96 -28.45
CA PHE A 347 -25.74 -13.26 -29.46
C PHE A 347 -26.16 -11.85 -29.03
N ALA A 348 -25.69 -11.39 -27.86
CA ALA A 348 -25.99 -10.04 -27.38
C ALA A 348 -25.33 -8.98 -28.28
N SER A 349 -26.01 -7.86 -28.51
CA SER A 349 -25.46 -6.75 -29.28
C SER A 349 -24.26 -6.09 -28.59
N GLN A 350 -24.27 -6.08 -27.25
CA GLN A 350 -23.22 -5.49 -26.42
C GLN A 350 -21.91 -6.29 -26.49
N LEU A 351 -20.79 -5.60 -26.68
CA LEU A 351 -19.47 -6.20 -26.79
C LEU A 351 -19.01 -6.85 -25.46
N ASP A 352 -19.26 -6.18 -24.33
CA ASP A 352 -18.89 -6.71 -23.02
C ASP A 352 -19.69 -7.97 -22.66
N ALA A 353 -20.96 -8.08 -23.07
CA ALA A 353 -21.76 -9.30 -22.89
C ALA A 353 -21.15 -10.49 -23.64
N ARG A 354 -20.70 -10.28 -24.88
CA ARG A 354 -20.03 -11.32 -25.69
C ARG A 354 -18.67 -11.70 -25.15
N LYS A 355 -17.88 -10.73 -24.67
CA LYS A 355 -16.64 -10.99 -23.92
C LYS A 355 -16.90 -11.86 -22.67
N SER A 356 -17.92 -11.50 -21.89
CA SER A 356 -18.32 -12.24 -20.70
C SER A 356 -18.76 -13.68 -21.03
N ALA A 357 -19.46 -13.87 -22.16
CA ALA A 357 -19.82 -15.19 -22.67
C ALA A 357 -18.59 -16.03 -23.04
N VAL A 358 -17.64 -15.45 -23.78
CA VAL A 358 -16.38 -16.10 -24.17
C VAL A 358 -15.56 -16.49 -22.93
N ALA A 359 -15.40 -15.59 -21.96
CA ALA A 359 -14.72 -15.87 -20.71
C ALA A 359 -15.36 -17.05 -19.95
N GLY A 360 -16.69 -17.12 -19.93
CA GLY A 360 -17.42 -18.22 -19.30
C GLY A 360 -17.25 -19.56 -20.02
N PHE A 361 -17.40 -19.60 -21.34
CA PHE A 361 -17.19 -20.81 -22.12
C PHE A 361 -15.74 -21.32 -22.04
N LEU A 362 -14.75 -20.42 -22.08
CA LEU A 362 -13.35 -20.77 -21.87
C LEU A 362 -13.11 -21.36 -20.47
N LEU A 363 -13.74 -20.80 -19.42
CA LEU A 363 -13.63 -21.35 -18.07
C LEU A 363 -14.27 -22.74 -17.96
N LEU A 364 -15.41 -22.97 -18.62
CA LEU A 364 -16.04 -24.29 -18.67
C LEU A 364 -15.10 -25.29 -19.33
N LEU A 365 -14.59 -25.00 -20.54
CA LEU A 365 -13.67 -25.89 -21.25
C LEU A 365 -12.37 -26.19 -20.49
N LYS A 366 -11.89 -25.26 -19.66
CA LYS A 366 -10.70 -25.47 -18.80
C LYS A 366 -10.92 -26.52 -17.70
N ASN A 367 -12.16 -26.74 -17.26
CA ASN A 367 -12.45 -27.51 -16.05
C ASN A 367 -13.30 -28.76 -16.32
N PHE A 368 -14.09 -28.78 -17.39
CA PHE A 368 -14.79 -29.96 -17.86
C PHE A 368 -13.89 -30.71 -18.83
N LYS A 369 -13.20 -31.74 -18.32
CA LYS A 369 -12.40 -32.63 -19.15
C LYS A 369 -13.31 -33.55 -19.93
N VAL A 370 -13.01 -33.72 -21.20
CA VAL A 370 -13.51 -34.89 -21.93
C VAL A 370 -12.75 -36.09 -21.34
N LEU A 371 -13.47 -36.99 -20.69
CA LEU A 371 -12.90 -38.26 -20.24
C LEU A 371 -12.81 -39.12 -21.49
N GLY A 372 -11.61 -39.62 -21.82
CA GLY A 372 -11.36 -40.36 -23.06
C GLY A 372 -12.41 -41.43 -23.28
N SER A 373 -13.23 -41.24 -24.32
CA SER A 373 -13.95 -42.32 -24.99
C SER A 373 -12.87 -43.15 -25.68
N LEU A 374 -12.83 -44.45 -25.40
CA LEU A 374 -12.13 -45.37 -26.31
C LEU A 374 -12.77 -45.22 -27.70
N SER A 375 -11.93 -45.25 -28.74
CA SER A 375 -12.35 -45.26 -30.15
C SER A 375 -13.58 -46.16 -30.32
N SER A 376 -14.72 -45.55 -30.64
CA SER A 376 -15.91 -46.29 -31.03
C SER A 376 -16.39 -45.74 -32.37
N SER A 377 -16.07 -46.50 -33.41
CA SER A 377 -16.41 -46.27 -34.82
C SER A 377 -17.92 -46.37 -35.11
N GLN A 378 -18.80 -46.09 -34.14
CA GLN A 378 -20.26 -46.14 -34.27
C GLN A 378 -20.95 -45.08 -33.40
N CYS A 379 -20.88 -43.79 -33.76
CA CYS A 379 -21.82 -42.81 -33.20
C CYS A 379 -22.13 -41.69 -34.22
N SER A 380 -23.07 -41.96 -35.12
CA SER A 380 -23.57 -41.01 -36.12
C SER A 380 -24.99 -40.50 -35.84
N GLN A 381 -25.44 -40.51 -34.58
CA GLN A 381 -26.71 -39.88 -34.20
C GLN A 381 -26.56 -39.07 -32.91
N SER A 382 -26.75 -37.75 -33.03
CA SER A 382 -26.89 -36.83 -31.90
C SER A 382 -28.09 -37.22 -31.04
N ILE A 383 -27.86 -37.72 -29.82
CA ILE A 383 -28.95 -38.15 -28.94
C ILE A 383 -29.48 -36.93 -28.17
N GLY A 384 -30.71 -36.53 -28.51
CA GLY A 384 -31.57 -35.76 -27.61
C GLY A 384 -32.33 -36.72 -26.69
N ALA A 385 -31.96 -36.79 -25.42
CA ALA A 385 -32.69 -37.57 -24.42
C ALA A 385 -33.06 -36.68 -23.23
N SER A 386 -34.31 -36.24 -23.17
CA SER A 386 -34.89 -35.38 -22.13
C SER A 386 -35.37 -36.13 -20.88
N GLN A 387 -35.10 -37.43 -20.74
CA GLN A 387 -35.58 -38.24 -19.61
C GLN A 387 -34.63 -39.38 -19.23
N ILE A 388 -33.53 -39.11 -18.53
CA ILE A 388 -32.79 -40.14 -17.78
C ILE A 388 -32.21 -39.50 -16.51
N HIS A 389 -32.90 -39.66 -15.37
CA HIS A 389 -32.49 -39.04 -14.10
C HIS A 389 -31.80 -40.02 -13.13
N VAL A 390 -31.71 -41.31 -13.45
CA VAL A 390 -31.04 -42.32 -12.60
C VAL A 390 -30.56 -43.48 -13.48
N ASP A 391 -29.23 -43.64 -13.61
CA ASP A 391 -28.46 -44.90 -13.70
C ASP A 391 -27.26 -44.92 -14.69
N ILE A 392 -26.09 -45.30 -14.13
CA ILE A 392 -24.80 -45.72 -14.72
C ILE A 392 -23.95 -44.63 -15.41
N HIS A 393 -22.98 -44.09 -14.65
CA HIS A 393 -22.35 -42.78 -14.86
C HIS A 393 -20.98 -42.69 -15.57
N SER A 394 -20.39 -43.73 -16.16
CA SER A 394 -19.02 -43.62 -16.75
C SER A 394 -18.97 -43.51 -18.28
N CYS A 395 -19.60 -44.40 -19.05
CA CYS A 395 -19.47 -44.41 -20.52
C CYS A 395 -20.31 -43.35 -21.24
N TYR A 396 -21.55 -43.10 -20.80
CA TYR A 396 -22.45 -42.14 -21.44
C TYR A 396 -22.08 -40.67 -21.15
N ASN A 397 -21.51 -40.40 -19.96
CA ASN A 397 -21.02 -39.08 -19.60
C ASN A 397 -19.79 -38.65 -20.42
N SER A 398 -18.95 -39.59 -20.87
CA SER A 398 -17.75 -39.28 -21.68
C SER A 398 -18.15 -38.71 -23.05
N VAL A 399 -18.98 -39.44 -23.82
CA VAL A 399 -19.46 -39.01 -25.14
C VAL A 399 -20.35 -37.76 -25.06
N ALA A 400 -21.17 -37.64 -24.01
CA ALA A 400 -21.97 -36.43 -23.77
C ALA A 400 -21.08 -35.21 -23.44
N ASN A 401 -20.00 -35.38 -22.67
CA ASN A 401 -19.06 -34.30 -22.37
C ASN A 401 -18.21 -33.92 -23.59
N GLU A 402 -17.84 -34.89 -24.42
CA GLU A 402 -17.12 -34.68 -25.69
C GLU A 402 -17.95 -33.82 -26.65
N THR A 403 -19.17 -34.30 -26.97
CA THR A 403 -20.11 -33.58 -27.85
C THR A 403 -20.42 -32.19 -27.32
N PHE A 404 -20.62 -32.04 -26.01
CA PHE A 404 -20.81 -30.74 -25.37
C PHE A 404 -19.59 -29.79 -25.52
N CYS A 405 -18.37 -30.30 -25.34
CA CYS A 405 -17.17 -29.48 -25.52
C CYS A 405 -17.00 -29.06 -26.97
N LEU A 406 -17.32 -29.93 -27.93
CA LEU A 406 -17.31 -29.60 -29.36
C LEU A 406 -18.40 -28.57 -29.72
N GLU A 407 -19.61 -28.66 -29.15
CA GLU A 407 -20.64 -27.63 -29.31
C GLU A 407 -20.17 -26.26 -28.81
N ILE A 408 -19.50 -26.21 -27.66
CA ILE A 408 -18.90 -24.97 -27.16
C ILE A 408 -17.82 -24.47 -28.13
N MET A 409 -16.93 -25.35 -28.59
CA MET A 409 -15.89 -24.99 -29.56
C MET A 409 -16.48 -24.41 -30.84
N ASP A 410 -17.54 -25.00 -31.39
CA ASP A 410 -18.22 -24.47 -32.58
C ASP A 410 -18.93 -23.13 -32.31
N SER A 411 -19.48 -22.95 -31.12
CA SER A 411 -20.00 -21.67 -30.67
C SER A 411 -18.89 -20.61 -30.57
N LEU A 412 -17.71 -20.98 -30.05
CA LEU A 412 -16.54 -20.10 -29.95
C LEU A 412 -15.93 -19.77 -31.32
N LYS A 413 -15.95 -20.70 -32.30
CA LYS A 413 -15.49 -20.42 -33.68
C LYS A 413 -16.21 -19.21 -34.28
N ARG A 414 -17.50 -19.02 -33.99
CA ARG A 414 -18.28 -17.86 -34.46
C ARG A 414 -17.75 -16.53 -33.91
N CYS A 415 -17.05 -16.53 -32.77
CA CYS A 415 -16.42 -15.32 -32.23
C CYS A 415 -15.25 -14.83 -33.08
N LEU A 416 -14.62 -15.68 -33.88
CA LEU A 416 -13.53 -15.28 -34.79
C LEU A 416 -14.02 -14.35 -35.91
N GLY A 417 -15.33 -14.31 -36.17
CA GLY A 417 -15.93 -13.32 -37.08
C GLY A 417 -16.27 -11.98 -36.42
N GLN A 418 -16.13 -11.83 -35.09
CA GLN A 418 -16.60 -10.65 -34.34
C GLN A 418 -15.50 -9.58 -34.18
N GLN A 419 -15.65 -8.62 -33.26
CA GLN A 419 -14.65 -7.57 -33.00
C GLN A 419 -13.32 -8.12 -32.49
N ALA A 420 -12.20 -7.44 -32.77
CA ALA A 420 -10.83 -7.83 -32.38
C ALA A 420 -10.71 -8.15 -30.88
N ASP A 421 -11.33 -7.32 -30.06
CA ASP A 421 -11.42 -7.47 -28.61
C ASP A 421 -11.98 -8.82 -28.11
N VAL A 422 -12.89 -9.43 -28.86
CA VAL A 422 -13.45 -10.76 -28.57
C VAL A 422 -12.49 -11.85 -29.04
N ARG A 423 -11.85 -11.65 -30.21
CA ARG A 423 -10.86 -12.57 -30.78
C ARG A 423 -9.63 -12.69 -29.90
N LEU A 424 -9.12 -11.56 -29.40
CA LEU A 424 -7.99 -11.50 -28.48
C LEU A 424 -8.25 -12.35 -27.23
N MET A 425 -9.42 -12.18 -26.61
CA MET A 425 -9.80 -12.98 -25.43
C MET A 425 -9.87 -14.47 -25.74
N LEU A 426 -10.31 -14.83 -26.95
CA LEU A 426 -10.37 -16.22 -27.40
C LEU A 426 -8.96 -16.81 -27.58
N TYR A 427 -8.04 -16.07 -28.20
CA TYR A 427 -6.64 -16.48 -28.39
C TYR A 427 -5.91 -16.68 -27.07
N GLU A 428 -6.06 -15.75 -26.11
CA GLU A 428 -5.51 -15.92 -24.76
C GLU A 428 -6.10 -17.15 -24.04
N GLY A 429 -7.37 -17.46 -24.31
CA GLY A 429 -8.08 -18.58 -23.71
C GLY A 429 -7.72 -19.96 -24.25
N PHE A 430 -7.53 -20.08 -25.56
CA PHE A 430 -7.34 -21.36 -26.23
C PHE A 430 -6.10 -22.11 -25.75
N TYR A 431 -4.99 -21.42 -25.53
CA TYR A 431 -3.78 -22.04 -24.99
C TYR A 431 -4.01 -22.68 -23.61
N ASP A 432 -4.72 -21.97 -22.72
CA ASP A 432 -5.04 -22.49 -21.39
C ASP A 432 -6.01 -23.68 -21.42
N VAL A 433 -6.97 -23.67 -22.35
CA VAL A 433 -7.92 -24.78 -22.57
C VAL A 433 -7.16 -26.01 -23.04
N LEU A 434 -6.36 -25.88 -24.09
CA LEU A 434 -5.59 -26.96 -24.69
C LEU A 434 -4.64 -27.63 -23.68
N ARG A 435 -4.01 -26.84 -22.79
CA ARG A 435 -3.16 -27.36 -21.72
C ARG A 435 -3.86 -28.17 -20.64
N ARG A 436 -5.14 -27.89 -20.38
CA ARG A 436 -5.94 -28.58 -19.35
C ARG A 436 -6.78 -29.71 -19.92
N ASN A 437 -7.19 -29.60 -21.17
CA ASN A 437 -8.03 -30.55 -21.89
C ASN A 437 -7.37 -30.91 -23.23
N SER A 438 -6.47 -31.89 -23.20
CA SER A 438 -5.63 -32.29 -24.33
C SER A 438 -6.43 -32.83 -25.53
N GLN A 439 -7.63 -33.37 -25.29
CA GLN A 439 -8.50 -33.92 -26.34
C GLN A 439 -9.07 -32.85 -27.27
N LEU A 440 -9.10 -31.59 -26.83
CA LEU A 440 -9.51 -30.46 -27.67
C LEU A 440 -8.37 -29.91 -28.53
N ALA A 441 -7.15 -30.47 -28.44
CA ALA A 441 -5.99 -29.99 -29.19
C ALA A 441 -6.26 -29.92 -30.69
N ASN A 442 -6.77 -31.00 -31.30
CA ASN A 442 -7.03 -31.06 -32.75
C ASN A 442 -8.07 -30.00 -33.17
N SER A 443 -9.15 -29.85 -32.41
CA SER A 443 -10.21 -28.86 -32.66
C SER A 443 -9.71 -27.41 -32.55
N VAL A 444 -8.91 -27.11 -31.53
CA VAL A 444 -8.30 -25.78 -31.34
C VAL A 444 -7.31 -25.49 -32.48
N MET A 445 -6.43 -26.44 -32.80
CA MET A 445 -5.39 -26.28 -33.82
C MET A 445 -5.97 -26.13 -35.23
N GLN A 446 -6.99 -26.91 -35.60
CA GLN A 446 -7.71 -26.72 -36.87
C GLN A 446 -8.37 -25.34 -36.94
N THR A 447 -8.97 -24.89 -35.84
CA THR A 447 -9.61 -23.56 -35.78
C THR A 447 -8.58 -22.47 -36.04
N LEU A 448 -7.44 -22.51 -35.35
CA LEU A 448 -6.35 -21.54 -35.53
C LEU A 448 -5.74 -21.60 -36.94
N LEU A 449 -5.53 -22.79 -37.50
CA LEU A 449 -5.05 -22.97 -38.88
C LEU A 449 -6.02 -22.37 -39.90
N SER A 450 -7.32 -22.62 -39.73
CA SER A 450 -8.35 -22.08 -40.62
C SER A 450 -8.42 -20.55 -40.57
N GLN A 451 -8.13 -19.96 -39.41
CA GLN A 451 -8.06 -18.52 -39.25
C GLN A 451 -6.78 -17.97 -39.90
N LEU A 452 -5.61 -18.57 -39.65
CA LEU A 452 -4.35 -18.11 -40.22
C LEU A 452 -4.35 -18.16 -41.76
N LYS A 453 -4.97 -19.18 -42.37
CA LYS A 453 -5.10 -19.29 -43.83
C LYS A 453 -5.82 -18.11 -44.49
N GLN A 454 -6.67 -17.38 -43.78
CA GLN A 454 -7.34 -16.20 -44.32
C GLN A 454 -6.38 -15.02 -44.49
N PHE A 455 -5.33 -14.95 -43.67
CA PHE A 455 -4.38 -13.84 -43.60
C PHE A 455 -3.00 -14.18 -44.17
N TYR A 456 -2.72 -15.45 -44.45
CA TYR A 456 -1.46 -15.90 -45.04
C TYR A 456 -1.50 -15.87 -46.57
N GLU A 457 -0.42 -15.40 -47.20
CA GLU A 457 -0.24 -15.51 -48.65
C GLU A 457 0.48 -16.82 -49.01
N PRO A 458 -0.18 -17.76 -49.73
CA PRO A 458 0.40 -19.06 -50.03
C PRO A 458 1.50 -19.00 -51.10
N GLU A 459 1.52 -17.96 -51.94
CA GLU A 459 2.54 -17.81 -52.98
C GLU A 459 3.90 -17.45 -52.34
N PRO A 460 4.98 -18.22 -52.62
CA PRO A 460 6.25 -18.09 -51.90
C PRO A 460 7.03 -16.80 -52.20
N ASP A 461 6.81 -16.20 -53.37
CA ASP A 461 7.54 -15.04 -53.86
C ASP A 461 6.84 -13.70 -53.54
N VAL A 462 5.64 -13.74 -52.96
CA VAL A 462 4.89 -12.52 -52.59
C VAL A 462 5.47 -11.96 -51.28
N LEU A 463 5.75 -10.67 -51.23
CA LEU A 463 6.11 -9.94 -50.02
C LEU A 463 5.07 -8.81 -49.83
N PRO A 464 4.56 -8.57 -48.62
CA PRO A 464 4.80 -9.30 -47.36
C PRO A 464 4.06 -10.65 -47.28
N PRO A 465 4.48 -11.59 -46.40
CA PRO A 465 3.86 -12.92 -46.28
C PRO A 465 2.44 -12.94 -45.67
N LEU A 466 2.01 -11.82 -45.09
CA LEU A 466 0.76 -11.69 -44.33
C LEU A 466 -0.04 -10.49 -44.84
N LYS A 467 -1.35 -10.69 -45.01
CA LYS A 467 -2.32 -9.68 -45.46
C LYS A 467 -2.68 -8.71 -44.32
N LEU A 468 -1.82 -7.73 -44.06
CA LEU A 468 -2.04 -6.74 -43.00
C LEU A 468 -3.28 -5.86 -43.25
N GLU A 469 -3.60 -5.57 -44.52
CA GLU A 469 -4.77 -4.76 -44.86
C GLU A 469 -6.08 -5.44 -44.45
N ALA A 470 -6.15 -6.77 -44.56
CA ALA A 470 -7.31 -7.55 -44.15
C ALA A 470 -7.54 -7.52 -42.63
N CYS A 471 -6.53 -7.09 -41.85
CA CYS A 471 -6.63 -6.97 -40.39
C CYS A 471 -7.31 -5.66 -39.96
N ILE A 472 -7.51 -4.70 -40.88
CA ILE A 472 -8.01 -3.36 -40.57
C ILE A 472 -9.38 -3.16 -41.18
N LEU A 473 -10.31 -2.63 -40.38
CA LEU A 473 -11.65 -2.28 -40.80
C LEU A 473 -11.81 -0.76 -40.85
N THR A 474 -12.12 -0.26 -42.04
CA THR A 474 -12.42 1.16 -42.30
C THR A 474 -13.92 1.35 -42.48
N GLN A 475 -14.57 1.99 -41.51
CA GLN A 475 -15.99 2.34 -41.57
C GLN A 475 -16.12 3.87 -41.55
N GLY A 476 -16.28 4.48 -42.73
CA GLY A 476 -16.24 5.94 -42.86
C GLY A 476 -14.87 6.49 -42.43
N ASP A 477 -14.86 7.50 -41.56
CA ASP A 477 -13.64 8.11 -41.02
C ASP A 477 -13.01 7.31 -39.86
N GLN A 478 -13.65 6.24 -39.39
CA GLN A 478 -13.13 5.42 -38.29
C GLN A 478 -12.35 4.22 -38.81
N VAL A 479 -11.07 4.16 -38.44
CA VAL A 479 -10.16 3.04 -38.68
C VAL A 479 -10.01 2.26 -37.37
N SER A 480 -10.27 0.95 -37.42
CA SER A 480 -10.17 0.08 -36.24
C SER A 480 -9.52 -1.26 -36.59
N LEU A 481 -8.84 -1.85 -35.60
CA LEU A 481 -8.29 -3.20 -35.72
C LEU A 481 -9.43 -4.22 -35.69
N GLN A 482 -9.44 -5.12 -36.67
CA GLN A 482 -10.41 -6.22 -36.75
C GLN A 482 -9.79 -7.56 -36.35
N GLU A 483 -8.59 -7.88 -36.86
CA GLU A 483 -7.87 -9.13 -36.55
C GLU A 483 -6.55 -8.81 -35.84
N PRO A 484 -6.39 -9.17 -34.55
CA PRO A 484 -5.10 -9.07 -33.87
C PRO A 484 -4.19 -10.24 -34.30
N LEU A 485 -3.58 -10.10 -35.49
CA LEU A 485 -2.81 -11.16 -36.15
C LEU A 485 -1.57 -11.60 -35.36
N ASP A 486 -0.95 -10.67 -34.64
CA ASP A 486 0.12 -10.91 -33.67
C ASP A 486 -0.33 -11.85 -32.54
N TYR A 487 -1.50 -11.64 -31.95
CA TYR A 487 -2.08 -12.55 -30.94
C TYR A 487 -2.47 -13.91 -31.54
N LEU A 488 -2.94 -13.96 -32.78
CA LEU A 488 -3.23 -15.23 -33.47
C LEU A 488 -1.96 -16.06 -33.63
N LEU A 489 -0.88 -15.47 -34.15
CA LEU A 489 0.41 -16.14 -34.28
C LEU A 489 0.98 -16.53 -32.91
N CYS A 490 0.84 -15.67 -31.91
CA CYS A 490 1.26 -15.96 -30.54
C CYS A 490 0.54 -17.21 -30.00
N CYS A 491 -0.78 -17.29 -30.16
CA CYS A 491 -1.56 -18.47 -29.77
C CYS A 491 -1.11 -19.73 -30.51
N ILE A 492 -0.90 -19.64 -31.83
CA ILE A 492 -0.44 -20.77 -32.66
C ILE A 492 0.94 -21.25 -32.21
N GLN A 493 1.90 -20.35 -32.03
CA GLN A 493 3.26 -20.66 -31.61
C GLN A 493 3.26 -21.42 -30.28
N HIS A 494 2.51 -20.95 -29.28
CA HIS A 494 2.47 -21.59 -27.97
C HIS A 494 1.73 -22.93 -28.00
N CYS A 495 0.62 -23.03 -28.76
CA CYS A 495 -0.11 -24.29 -28.93
C CYS A 495 0.73 -25.34 -29.65
N LEU A 496 1.46 -24.96 -30.72
CA LEU A 496 2.41 -25.83 -31.43
C LEU A 496 3.54 -26.29 -30.52
N ALA A 497 4.18 -25.36 -29.79
CA ALA A 497 5.26 -25.68 -28.86
C ALA A 497 4.79 -26.70 -27.80
N TRP A 498 3.58 -26.50 -27.26
CA TRP A 498 2.99 -27.46 -26.34
C TRP A 498 2.71 -28.81 -27.01
N TYR A 499 2.09 -28.82 -28.19
CA TYR A 499 1.73 -30.03 -28.92
C TYR A 499 2.96 -30.91 -29.20
N LYS A 500 4.03 -30.31 -29.73
CA LYS A 500 5.32 -30.98 -29.96
C LYS A 500 5.95 -31.53 -28.68
N SER A 501 5.89 -30.77 -27.59
CA SER A 501 6.55 -31.14 -26.34
C SER A 501 5.82 -32.25 -25.56
N ARG A 502 4.50 -32.38 -25.73
CA ARG A 502 3.64 -33.18 -24.85
C ARG A 502 2.85 -34.27 -25.57
N VAL A 503 2.33 -33.99 -26.76
CA VAL A 503 1.40 -34.89 -27.47
C VAL A 503 2.14 -35.77 -28.47
N VAL A 504 3.05 -35.20 -29.26
CA VAL A 504 3.86 -35.95 -30.23
C VAL A 504 4.64 -37.11 -29.59
N PRO A 505 5.27 -36.98 -28.39
CA PRO A 505 5.95 -38.10 -27.75
C PRO A 505 5.01 -39.21 -27.25
N LEU A 506 3.72 -38.91 -27.03
CA LEU A 506 2.72 -39.88 -26.55
C LEU A 506 2.02 -40.62 -27.69
N GLN A 507 1.98 -40.04 -28.90
CA GLN A 507 1.33 -40.62 -30.07
C GLN A 507 2.24 -41.56 -30.87
N GLN A 508 3.56 -41.59 -30.61
CA GLN A 508 4.48 -42.54 -31.26
C GLN A 508 4.21 -44.01 -30.92
N GLU A 509 3.29 -44.32 -29.99
CA GLU A 509 2.89 -45.69 -29.64
C GLU A 509 1.57 -46.14 -30.31
N GLU A 510 0.78 -45.25 -30.95
CA GLU A 510 -0.49 -45.59 -31.62
C GLU A 510 -0.47 -45.05 -33.08
N GLU A 511 -0.26 -45.93 -34.05
CA GLU A 511 -0.33 -45.63 -35.49
C GLU A 511 -1.76 -45.26 -35.91
N GLU A 512 -2.15 -43.98 -35.93
CA GLU A 512 -3.37 -43.52 -36.63
C GLU A 512 -3.19 -42.17 -37.38
N GLU A 513 -3.86 -42.09 -38.53
CA GLU A 513 -3.59 -41.27 -39.74
C GLU A 513 -3.89 -39.74 -39.67
N GLU A 514 -3.86 -39.09 -38.50
CA GLU A 514 -4.26 -37.66 -38.36
C GLU A 514 -3.11 -36.61 -38.39
N GLU A 515 -1.92 -36.95 -38.90
CA GLU A 515 -0.67 -36.21 -38.63
C GLU A 515 -0.32 -34.98 -39.50
N GLY A 516 -1.25 -34.42 -40.30
CA GLY A 516 -0.90 -33.36 -41.27
C GLY A 516 -0.83 -31.92 -40.73
N PHE A 517 -1.75 -31.53 -39.85
CA PHE A 517 -2.05 -30.11 -39.64
C PHE A 517 -0.98 -29.33 -38.87
N TYR A 518 -0.29 -29.96 -37.91
CA TYR A 518 0.75 -29.27 -37.13
C TYR A 518 2.01 -29.02 -37.97
N GLN A 519 2.36 -29.96 -38.88
CA GLN A 519 3.44 -29.79 -39.85
C GLN A 519 3.14 -28.62 -40.79
N HIS A 520 1.90 -28.52 -41.30
CA HIS A 520 1.49 -27.38 -42.13
C HIS A 520 1.62 -26.05 -41.40
N LEU A 521 1.25 -25.99 -40.12
CA LEU A 521 1.40 -24.78 -39.31
C LEU A 521 2.87 -24.41 -39.09
N ASP A 522 3.75 -25.38 -38.86
CA ASP A 522 5.19 -25.16 -38.76
C ASP A 522 5.78 -24.64 -40.06
N ASP A 523 5.45 -25.28 -41.19
CA ASP A 523 5.90 -24.88 -42.53
C ASP A 523 5.45 -23.44 -42.84
N MET A 524 4.21 -23.10 -42.47
CA MET A 524 3.71 -21.73 -42.59
C MET A 524 4.51 -20.76 -41.73
N LEU A 525 4.81 -21.08 -40.46
CA LEU A 525 5.59 -20.21 -39.58
C LEU A 525 7.06 -20.05 -40.05
N GLU A 526 7.67 -21.10 -40.60
CA GLU A 526 8.98 -21.02 -41.23
C GLU A 526 8.97 -20.17 -42.50
N SER A 527 7.95 -20.36 -43.36
CA SER A 527 7.72 -19.53 -44.55
C SER A 527 7.56 -18.06 -44.18
N ILE A 528 6.69 -17.75 -43.22
CA ILE A 528 6.48 -16.39 -42.68
C ILE A 528 7.81 -15.84 -42.15
N THR A 529 8.56 -16.62 -41.36
CA THR A 529 9.86 -16.17 -40.83
C THR A 529 10.81 -15.76 -41.96
N SER A 530 11.00 -16.63 -42.96
CA SER A 530 11.93 -16.37 -44.06
C SER A 530 11.55 -15.16 -44.91
N ARG A 531 10.24 -14.98 -45.17
CA ARG A 531 9.71 -13.88 -45.98
C ARG A 531 9.65 -12.56 -45.20
N MET A 532 9.34 -12.58 -43.90
CA MET A 532 9.41 -11.39 -43.04
C MET A 532 10.83 -10.83 -42.94
N ILE A 533 11.86 -11.69 -42.95
CA ILE A 533 13.27 -11.25 -42.96
C ILE A 533 13.66 -10.61 -44.30
N LYS A 534 13.12 -11.12 -45.40
CA LYS A 534 13.34 -10.59 -46.75
C LYS A 534 12.57 -9.30 -47.04
N SER A 535 11.43 -9.08 -46.36
CA SER A 535 10.57 -7.93 -46.58
C SER A 535 11.24 -6.64 -46.05
N GLU A 536 11.22 -5.59 -46.85
CA GLU A 536 11.64 -4.25 -46.45
C GLU A 536 10.45 -3.44 -45.91
N LEU A 537 10.72 -2.32 -45.24
CA LEU A 537 9.65 -1.46 -44.70
C LEU A 537 8.77 -0.84 -45.81
N GLU A 538 9.29 -0.77 -47.03
CA GLU A 538 8.56 -0.32 -48.22
C GLU A 538 7.47 -1.32 -48.63
N ASP A 539 7.72 -2.63 -48.51
CA ASP A 539 6.74 -3.69 -48.80
C ASP A 539 5.52 -3.61 -47.86
N PHE A 540 5.70 -3.05 -46.66
CA PHE A 540 4.63 -2.81 -45.70
C PHE A 540 3.97 -1.44 -45.84
N GLU A 541 4.50 -0.55 -46.69
CA GLU A 541 4.14 0.88 -46.75
C GLU A 541 4.35 1.63 -45.41
N LEU A 542 5.36 1.21 -44.64
CA LEU A 542 5.68 1.75 -43.29
C LEU A 542 7.05 2.44 -43.22
N ASP A 543 7.56 2.89 -44.36
CA ASP A 543 8.85 3.58 -44.44
C ASP A 543 8.79 4.97 -43.76
N LYS A 544 9.90 5.70 -43.78
CA LYS A 544 9.96 7.03 -43.14
C LYS A 544 9.03 8.06 -43.79
N SER A 545 8.61 7.84 -45.04
CA SER A 545 7.68 8.69 -45.78
C SER A 545 6.23 8.55 -45.29
N ALA A 546 5.88 7.41 -44.68
CA ALA A 546 4.54 7.17 -44.14
C ALA A 546 4.13 8.16 -43.04
N ASP A 547 2.84 8.54 -43.05
CA ASP A 547 2.22 9.30 -41.98
C ASP A 547 1.86 8.36 -40.83
N PHE A 548 2.23 8.74 -39.60
CA PHE A 548 1.91 8.03 -38.35
C PHE A 548 1.11 8.92 -37.37
N SER A 549 0.57 10.04 -37.88
CA SER A 549 -0.20 10.98 -37.10
C SER A 549 -1.50 10.35 -36.60
N GLN A 550 -1.74 10.39 -35.29
CA GLN A 550 -2.99 9.93 -34.66
C GLN A 550 -4.21 10.79 -35.02
N SER A 551 -4.04 11.84 -35.85
CA SER A 551 -5.12 12.72 -36.29
C SER A 551 -5.68 12.40 -37.68
N THR A 552 -4.99 11.57 -38.46
CA THR A 552 -5.41 11.17 -39.81
C THR A 552 -5.82 9.69 -39.81
N GLY A 553 -6.85 9.31 -40.57
CA GLY A 553 -7.25 7.90 -40.68
C GLY A 553 -6.12 7.01 -41.22
N ILE A 554 -5.35 7.54 -42.19
CA ILE A 554 -4.15 6.87 -42.74
C ILE A 554 -3.07 6.72 -41.66
N GLY A 555 -2.82 7.75 -40.85
CA GLY A 555 -1.84 7.68 -39.78
C GLY A 555 -2.21 6.69 -38.67
N ILE A 556 -3.51 6.55 -38.37
CA ILE A 556 -4.03 5.51 -37.47
C ILE A 556 -3.85 4.11 -38.08
N LYS A 557 -4.18 3.92 -39.38
CA LYS A 557 -3.96 2.65 -40.12
C LYS A 557 -2.49 2.22 -40.00
N ASN A 558 -1.56 3.11 -40.33
CA ASN A 558 -0.13 2.83 -40.33
C ASN A 558 0.41 2.55 -38.91
N ASN A 559 -0.12 3.23 -37.89
CA ASN A 559 0.26 2.97 -36.50
C ASN A 559 -0.17 1.56 -36.03
N ILE A 560 -1.38 1.13 -36.44
CA ILE A 560 -1.88 -0.22 -36.18
C ILE A 560 -1.03 -1.26 -36.93
N CYS A 561 -0.82 -1.08 -38.24
CA CYS A 561 0.05 -1.96 -39.03
C CYS A 561 1.45 -2.07 -38.44
N ALA A 562 2.03 -0.96 -38.00
CA ALA A 562 3.36 -0.96 -37.39
C ALA A 562 3.38 -1.75 -36.08
N SER A 563 2.35 -1.60 -35.25
CA SER A 563 2.22 -2.37 -34.00
C SER A 563 2.07 -3.87 -34.27
N LEU A 564 1.28 -4.25 -35.28
CA LEU A 564 1.12 -5.65 -35.70
C LEU A 564 2.44 -6.24 -36.20
N VAL A 565 3.17 -5.55 -37.08
CA VAL A 565 4.47 -6.03 -37.60
C VAL A 565 5.47 -6.20 -36.47
N MET A 566 5.52 -5.26 -35.52
CA MET A 566 6.36 -5.38 -34.32
C MET A 566 5.99 -6.62 -33.49
N GLY A 567 4.69 -6.84 -33.21
CA GLY A 567 4.21 -8.01 -32.48
C GLY A 567 4.50 -9.33 -33.21
N ILE A 568 4.32 -9.37 -34.52
CA ILE A 568 4.65 -10.52 -35.37
C ILE A 568 6.15 -10.84 -35.29
N CYS A 569 7.02 -9.83 -35.38
CA CYS A 569 8.47 -10.03 -35.20
C CYS A 569 8.81 -10.61 -33.82
N GLU A 570 8.19 -10.10 -32.73
CA GLU A 570 8.40 -10.64 -31.38
C GLU A 570 7.97 -12.11 -31.26
N VAL A 571 6.80 -12.46 -31.79
CA VAL A 571 6.30 -13.85 -31.77
C VAL A 571 7.22 -14.78 -32.56
N LEU A 572 7.70 -14.35 -33.73
CA LEU A 572 8.62 -15.14 -34.54
C LEU A 572 10.01 -15.28 -33.91
N ILE A 573 10.46 -14.27 -33.14
CA ILE A 573 11.69 -14.38 -32.32
C ILE A 573 11.54 -15.49 -31.29
N GLU A 574 10.43 -15.52 -30.56
CA GLU A 574 10.14 -16.57 -29.56
C GLU A 574 10.00 -17.96 -30.21
N TYR A 575 9.28 -18.05 -31.34
CA TYR A 575 9.14 -19.29 -32.12
C TYR A 575 10.49 -19.87 -32.55
N ASN A 576 11.32 -19.05 -33.22
CA ASN A 576 12.59 -19.51 -33.77
C ASN A 576 13.58 -19.88 -32.66
N PHE A 577 13.50 -19.24 -31.48
CA PHE A 577 14.32 -19.62 -30.34
C PHE A 577 14.02 -21.04 -29.87
N PHE A 578 12.74 -21.39 -29.66
CA PHE A 578 12.37 -22.73 -29.18
C PHE A 578 12.62 -23.85 -30.20
N ILE A 579 12.58 -23.55 -31.50
CA ILE A 579 12.88 -24.54 -32.56
C ILE A 579 14.38 -24.63 -32.86
N SER A 580 15.16 -23.60 -32.55
CA SER A 580 16.54 -23.49 -33.00
C SER A 580 17.43 -24.67 -32.63
N ASN A 581 17.16 -25.38 -31.53
CA ASN A 581 18.06 -26.37 -30.93
C ASN A 581 19.52 -25.86 -30.88
N PHE A 582 19.70 -24.56 -30.62
CA PHE A 582 20.98 -23.86 -30.65
C PHE A 582 21.70 -23.82 -32.02
N SER A 583 20.95 -23.81 -33.12
CA SER A 583 21.49 -23.61 -34.48
C SER A 583 21.87 -22.16 -34.74
N LYS A 584 23.11 -21.93 -35.20
CA LYS A 584 23.62 -20.59 -35.57
C LYS A 584 22.74 -19.87 -36.60
N THR A 585 22.26 -20.59 -37.61
CA THR A 585 21.42 -20.03 -38.69
C THR A 585 20.11 -19.44 -38.16
N LYS A 586 19.43 -20.16 -37.25
CA LYS A 586 18.19 -19.67 -36.62
C LYS A 586 18.44 -18.47 -35.71
N PHE A 587 19.60 -18.37 -35.04
CA PHE A 587 19.96 -17.18 -34.28
C PHE A 587 20.26 -15.95 -35.15
N GLU A 588 20.84 -16.14 -36.34
CA GLU A 588 20.97 -15.07 -37.33
C GLU A 588 19.60 -14.59 -37.83
N MET A 589 18.65 -15.51 -38.00
CA MET A 589 17.24 -15.17 -38.30
C MET A 589 16.58 -14.39 -37.15
N ILE A 590 16.77 -14.80 -35.90
CA ILE A 590 16.27 -14.08 -34.70
C ILE A 590 16.83 -12.65 -34.68
N LEU A 591 18.13 -12.48 -34.93
CA LEU A 591 18.74 -11.17 -34.95
C LEU A 591 18.17 -10.32 -36.08
N SER A 592 17.93 -10.91 -37.27
CA SER A 592 17.34 -10.20 -38.41
C SER A 592 15.90 -9.76 -38.15
N LEU A 593 15.08 -10.59 -37.51
CA LEU A 593 13.74 -10.24 -37.06
C LEU A 593 13.76 -9.09 -36.03
N PHE A 594 14.71 -9.14 -35.09
CA PHE A 594 14.91 -8.05 -34.13
C PHE A 594 15.29 -6.74 -34.81
N MET A 595 16.14 -6.78 -35.84
CA MET A 595 16.51 -5.57 -36.59
C MET A 595 15.29 -4.97 -37.32
N CYS A 596 14.37 -5.79 -37.84
CA CYS A 596 13.11 -5.33 -38.41
C CYS A 596 12.23 -4.64 -37.36
N TYR A 597 11.99 -5.31 -36.22
CA TYR A 597 11.29 -4.73 -35.07
C TYR A 597 11.90 -3.39 -34.62
N LYS A 598 13.24 -3.35 -34.50
CA LYS A 598 13.99 -2.19 -34.00
C LYS A 598 13.88 -1.00 -34.95
N LYS A 599 14.06 -1.21 -36.25
CA LYS A 599 13.90 -0.14 -37.28
C LYS A 599 12.53 0.51 -37.16
N LEU A 600 11.48 -0.28 -37.03
CA LEU A 600 10.10 0.21 -36.93
C LEU A 600 9.81 0.91 -35.59
N SER A 601 10.31 0.34 -34.49
CA SER A 601 10.25 0.97 -33.16
C SER A 601 10.92 2.34 -33.15
N ASP A 602 12.08 2.48 -33.79
CA ASP A 602 12.80 3.75 -33.87
C ASP A 602 12.04 4.80 -34.71
N ILE A 603 11.41 4.40 -35.82
CA ILE A 603 10.55 5.29 -36.62
C ILE A 603 9.38 5.83 -35.77
N LEU A 604 8.69 4.96 -35.01
CA LEU A 604 7.59 5.37 -34.15
C LEU A 604 8.05 6.31 -33.02
N ASN A 605 9.22 6.04 -32.44
CA ASN A 605 9.82 6.89 -31.40
C ASN A 605 10.22 8.27 -31.95
N GLU A 606 10.79 8.33 -33.16
CA GLU A 606 11.15 9.60 -33.82
C GLU A 606 9.91 10.46 -34.16
N LYS A 607 8.84 9.81 -34.64
CA LYS A 607 7.61 10.49 -35.07
C LYS A 607 6.73 10.94 -33.88
N SER A 608 6.72 10.18 -32.78
CA SER A 608 5.96 10.54 -31.57
C SER A 608 6.58 11.68 -30.74
N GLY A 609 7.88 11.94 -30.91
CA GLY A 609 8.64 12.92 -30.11
C GLY A 609 8.30 14.41 -30.32
N LYS A 610 7.34 14.78 -31.18
CA LYS A 610 7.01 16.19 -31.50
C LYS A 610 5.68 16.71 -30.91
N GLY A 611 4.89 15.89 -30.21
CA GLY A 611 3.62 16.30 -29.58
C GLY A 611 3.73 16.61 -28.09
N LYS A 612 3.41 17.85 -27.67
CA LYS A 612 3.52 18.35 -26.28
C LYS A 612 2.48 17.79 -25.27
N THR A 613 1.71 16.77 -25.61
CA THR A 613 0.73 16.16 -24.70
C THR A 613 1.25 14.83 -24.18
N LYS A 614 1.85 14.84 -22.97
CA LYS A 614 2.06 13.66 -22.12
C LYS A 614 0.70 13.11 -21.65
N MET A 615 -0.12 12.59 -22.56
CA MET A 615 -1.10 11.57 -22.20
C MET A 615 -0.29 10.27 -22.20
N ALA A 616 -0.18 9.60 -21.05
CA ALA A 616 0.66 8.44 -20.80
C ALA A 616 1.03 7.63 -22.05
N ASN A 617 2.29 7.74 -22.51
CA ASN A 617 2.88 6.80 -23.46
C ASN A 617 2.81 5.41 -22.79
N ARG A 618 1.75 4.64 -23.08
CA ARG A 618 1.81 3.19 -22.91
C ARG A 618 2.85 2.75 -23.93
N THR A 619 4.07 2.50 -23.48
CA THR A 619 4.98 1.65 -24.25
C THR A 619 4.18 0.42 -24.65
N THR A 620 4.08 0.13 -25.95
CA THR A 620 3.42 -1.08 -26.43
C THR A 620 3.94 -2.26 -25.63
N ASP A 621 3.04 -2.96 -24.92
CA ASP A 621 3.41 -4.09 -24.07
C ASP A 621 4.03 -5.18 -24.96
N SER A 622 5.21 -5.69 -24.56
CA SER A 622 5.89 -6.75 -25.32
C SER A 622 5.07 -8.03 -25.34
N PHE A 623 5.03 -8.71 -26.49
CA PHE A 623 4.34 -9.99 -26.69
C PHE A 623 5.08 -11.19 -26.13
N LEU A 624 6.39 -11.06 -25.90
CA LEU A 624 7.25 -12.14 -25.43
C LEU A 624 6.73 -12.74 -24.12
N SER A 625 6.61 -14.06 -24.04
CA SER A 625 6.12 -14.71 -22.81
C SER A 625 7.11 -14.52 -21.66
N MET A 626 6.61 -14.39 -20.43
CA MET A 626 7.49 -14.22 -19.26
C MET A 626 8.44 -15.41 -19.07
N LYS A 627 8.00 -16.60 -19.47
CA LYS A 627 8.82 -17.81 -19.49
C LYS A 627 9.94 -17.69 -20.52
N PHE A 628 9.64 -17.31 -21.76
CA PHE A 628 10.67 -17.13 -22.78
C PHE A 628 11.68 -16.06 -22.39
N VAL A 629 11.24 -14.93 -21.80
CA VAL A 629 12.15 -13.89 -21.31
C VAL A 629 13.11 -14.46 -20.25
N SER A 630 12.63 -15.33 -19.36
CA SER A 630 13.46 -16.04 -18.38
C SER A 630 14.49 -16.96 -19.06
N ASP A 631 14.04 -17.80 -19.98
CA ASP A 631 14.88 -18.78 -20.69
C ASP A 631 15.92 -18.06 -21.57
N LEU A 632 15.52 -16.99 -22.27
CA LEU A 632 16.39 -16.15 -23.10
C LEU A 632 17.48 -15.48 -22.27
N LEU A 633 17.13 -14.84 -21.16
CA LEU A 633 18.12 -14.20 -20.29
C LEU A 633 19.09 -15.23 -19.70
N THR A 634 18.58 -16.40 -19.32
CA THR A 634 19.40 -17.52 -18.83
C THR A 634 20.39 -17.97 -19.90
N ALA A 635 19.95 -18.18 -21.13
CA ALA A 635 20.81 -18.55 -22.26
C ALA A 635 21.85 -17.47 -22.58
N LEU A 636 21.45 -16.19 -22.60
CA LEU A 636 22.35 -15.09 -22.93
C LEU A 636 23.46 -14.89 -21.89
N PHE A 637 23.17 -15.05 -20.60
CA PHE A 637 24.11 -14.71 -19.54
C PHE A 637 24.71 -15.90 -18.79
N ARG A 638 23.94 -16.97 -18.51
CA ARG A 638 24.41 -18.09 -17.68
C ARG A 638 24.85 -19.31 -18.46
N ASP A 639 24.34 -19.54 -19.67
CA ASP A 639 24.71 -20.73 -20.44
C ASP A 639 26.13 -20.61 -20.98
N SER A 640 27.07 -21.38 -20.41
CA SER A 640 28.46 -21.47 -20.87
C SER A 640 28.78 -22.82 -21.50
N THR A 641 27.76 -23.54 -21.99
CA THR A 641 27.93 -24.85 -22.63
C THR A 641 28.63 -24.69 -23.98
N GLN A 642 29.73 -25.42 -24.19
CA GLN A 642 30.60 -25.26 -25.36
C GLN A 642 29.87 -25.45 -26.71
N SER A 643 28.88 -26.34 -26.77
CA SER A 643 28.05 -26.56 -27.96
C SER A 643 27.16 -25.38 -28.32
N HIS A 644 26.77 -24.55 -27.35
CA HIS A 644 25.84 -23.44 -27.57
C HIS A 644 26.57 -22.12 -27.84
N GLU A 645 27.83 -21.99 -27.42
CA GLU A 645 28.62 -20.74 -27.45
C GLU A 645 28.69 -20.11 -28.86
N GLU A 646 28.96 -20.90 -29.90
CA GLU A 646 29.05 -20.40 -31.28
C GLU A 646 27.74 -19.77 -31.75
N SER A 647 26.62 -20.38 -31.39
CA SER A 647 25.28 -19.93 -31.77
C SER A 647 24.83 -18.70 -30.96
N LEU A 648 25.09 -18.70 -29.64
CA LEU A 648 24.76 -17.60 -28.73
C LEU A 648 25.66 -16.38 -28.96
N SER A 649 26.87 -16.57 -29.48
CA SER A 649 27.78 -15.47 -29.84
C SER A 649 27.14 -14.49 -30.85
N VAL A 650 26.27 -14.97 -31.74
CA VAL A 650 25.51 -14.15 -32.69
C VAL A 650 24.67 -13.11 -31.94
N LEU A 651 23.93 -13.54 -30.92
CA LEU A 651 23.11 -12.64 -30.10
C LEU A 651 23.95 -11.79 -29.14
N ARG A 652 24.96 -12.39 -28.49
CA ARG A 652 25.85 -11.71 -27.53
C ARG A 652 26.69 -10.62 -28.17
N SER A 653 26.98 -10.72 -29.48
CA SER A 653 27.69 -9.67 -30.22
C SER A 653 26.84 -8.40 -30.42
N SER A 654 25.52 -8.53 -30.40
CA SER A 654 24.58 -7.41 -30.51
C SER A 654 24.23 -6.84 -29.14
N ASN A 655 24.89 -5.76 -28.76
CA ASN A 655 24.57 -5.04 -27.51
C ASN A 655 23.14 -4.50 -27.49
N GLU A 656 22.59 -4.11 -28.65
CA GLU A 656 21.21 -3.64 -28.75
C GLU A 656 20.19 -4.75 -28.44
N PHE A 657 20.41 -5.97 -28.95
CA PHE A 657 19.56 -7.12 -28.65
C PHE A 657 19.62 -7.50 -27.16
N MET A 658 20.83 -7.53 -26.58
CA MET A 658 20.98 -7.81 -25.14
C MET A 658 20.26 -6.76 -24.27
N ARG A 659 20.38 -5.47 -24.60
CA ARG A 659 19.65 -4.40 -23.90
C ARG A 659 18.14 -4.54 -24.08
N TYR A 660 17.69 -4.91 -25.27
CA TYR A 660 16.28 -5.17 -25.56
C TYR A 660 15.72 -6.30 -24.69
N ALA A 661 16.38 -7.47 -24.63
CA ALA A 661 15.95 -8.59 -23.81
C ALA A 661 15.81 -8.23 -22.32
N VAL A 662 16.77 -7.49 -21.77
CA VAL A 662 16.71 -7.02 -20.38
C VAL A 662 15.59 -5.99 -20.19
N ASN A 663 15.40 -5.05 -21.13
CA ASN A 663 14.31 -4.07 -21.05
C ASN A 663 12.92 -4.73 -21.07
N VAL A 664 12.71 -5.78 -21.86
CA VAL A 664 11.45 -6.53 -21.87
C VAL A 664 11.18 -7.14 -20.50
N ALA A 665 12.18 -7.74 -19.84
CA ALA A 665 12.03 -8.24 -18.48
C ALA A 665 11.64 -7.13 -17.49
N LEU A 666 12.28 -5.95 -17.58
CA LEU A 666 11.94 -4.79 -16.75
C LEU A 666 10.52 -4.29 -17.01
N GLN A 667 10.07 -4.28 -18.27
CA GLN A 667 8.71 -3.88 -18.65
C GLN A 667 7.68 -4.87 -18.09
N LYS A 668 7.90 -6.18 -18.23
CA LYS A 668 7.00 -7.22 -17.70
C LYS A 668 6.88 -7.18 -16.17
N VAL A 669 8.00 -6.97 -15.46
CA VAL A 669 7.98 -6.79 -14.00
C VAL A 669 7.27 -5.49 -13.61
N GLN A 670 7.41 -4.42 -14.40
CA GLN A 670 6.68 -3.18 -14.17
C GLN A 670 5.16 -3.35 -14.41
N GLN A 671 4.77 -4.08 -15.47
CA GLN A 671 3.39 -4.45 -15.76
C GLN A 671 2.77 -5.25 -14.61
N LEU A 672 3.54 -6.20 -14.04
CA LEU A 672 3.13 -6.95 -12.85
C LEU A 672 2.85 -6.04 -11.65
N LYS A 673 3.66 -4.99 -11.44
CA LYS A 673 3.45 -4.04 -10.34
C LYS A 673 2.22 -3.16 -10.53
N GLU A 674 1.88 -2.84 -11.78
CA GLU A 674 0.76 -1.96 -12.12
C GLU A 674 -0.58 -2.70 -12.15
N THR A 675 -0.61 -3.91 -12.71
CA THR A 675 -1.85 -4.65 -12.98
C THR A 675 -2.02 -5.88 -12.08
N GLY A 676 -0.95 -6.38 -11.46
CA GLY A 676 -0.93 -7.64 -10.73
C GLY A 676 -0.77 -8.88 -11.62
N HIS A 677 -0.80 -8.74 -12.95
CA HIS A 677 -0.68 -9.81 -13.93
C HIS A 677 0.36 -9.43 -15.00
N VAL A 678 0.75 -10.41 -15.82
CA VAL A 678 1.69 -10.21 -16.94
C VAL A 678 1.00 -10.60 -18.25
N SER A 679 1.36 -9.94 -19.34
CA SER A 679 0.91 -10.28 -20.69
C SER A 679 1.55 -11.57 -21.22
N GLY A 680 0.78 -12.31 -22.01
CA GLY A 680 1.19 -13.60 -22.58
C GLY A 680 0.74 -14.82 -21.75
N PRO A 681 1.07 -16.03 -22.21
CA PRO A 681 0.63 -17.26 -21.57
C PRO A 681 1.19 -17.39 -20.15
N ASP A 682 0.39 -18.02 -19.27
CA ASP A 682 0.68 -18.16 -17.83
C ASP A 682 0.83 -16.84 -17.05
N GLY A 683 0.64 -15.67 -17.66
CA GLY A 683 0.82 -14.38 -17.00
C GLY A 683 -0.21 -14.07 -15.90
N GLN A 684 -1.35 -14.78 -15.88
CA GLN A 684 -2.32 -14.75 -14.77
C GLN A 684 -2.03 -15.80 -13.69
N ASN A 685 -1.12 -16.75 -13.93
CA ASN A 685 -0.78 -17.81 -12.98
C ASN A 685 0.30 -17.33 -12.00
N SER A 686 -0.14 -17.01 -10.79
CA SER A 686 0.72 -16.50 -9.72
C SER A 686 1.93 -17.39 -9.41
N GLU A 687 1.80 -18.72 -9.50
CA GLU A 687 2.91 -19.64 -9.20
C GLU A 687 3.98 -19.64 -10.28
N LYS A 688 3.57 -19.64 -11.54
CA LYS A 688 4.50 -19.63 -12.67
C LYS A 688 5.19 -18.28 -12.83
N VAL A 689 4.44 -17.19 -12.65
CA VAL A 689 5.03 -15.85 -12.62
C VAL A 689 6.07 -15.76 -11.51
N PHE A 690 5.78 -16.32 -10.32
CA PHE A 690 6.75 -16.38 -9.23
C PHE A 690 8.02 -17.18 -9.58
N GLN A 691 7.88 -18.34 -10.23
CA GLN A 691 9.02 -19.13 -10.71
C GLN A 691 9.88 -18.33 -11.70
N SER A 692 9.27 -17.73 -12.73
CA SER A 692 10.00 -16.90 -13.70
C SER A 692 10.66 -15.68 -13.04
N LEU A 693 10.07 -15.10 -11.99
CA LEU A 693 10.71 -14.02 -11.23
C LEU A 693 11.97 -14.52 -10.49
N CYS A 694 11.93 -15.72 -9.89
CA CYS A 694 13.11 -16.32 -9.26
C CYS A 694 14.24 -16.50 -10.28
N ASP A 695 13.94 -17.13 -11.42
CA ASP A 695 14.91 -17.43 -12.47
C ASP A 695 15.54 -16.16 -13.05
N ILE A 696 14.72 -15.17 -13.43
CA ILE A 696 15.22 -13.87 -13.90
C ILE A 696 16.08 -13.19 -12.83
N THR A 697 15.67 -13.24 -11.55
CA THR A 697 16.47 -12.62 -10.48
C THR A 697 17.83 -13.30 -10.35
N ARG A 698 17.92 -14.63 -10.39
CA ARG A 698 19.19 -15.38 -10.34
C ARG A 698 20.13 -14.96 -11.48
N VAL A 699 19.58 -14.78 -12.68
CA VAL A 699 20.35 -14.39 -13.86
C VAL A 699 20.82 -12.95 -13.77
N LEU A 700 19.93 -12.01 -13.45
CA LEU A 700 20.28 -10.59 -13.33
C LEU A 700 21.28 -10.35 -12.19
N LEU A 701 21.14 -11.08 -11.07
CA LEU A 701 22.06 -11.02 -9.94
C LEU A 701 23.45 -11.51 -10.34
N TRP A 702 23.52 -12.64 -11.05
CA TRP A 702 24.77 -13.18 -11.57
C TRP A 702 25.42 -12.19 -12.54
N ARG A 703 24.68 -11.67 -13.52
CA ARG A 703 25.21 -10.71 -14.50
C ARG A 703 25.77 -9.46 -13.82
N TYR A 704 25.05 -8.91 -12.85
CA TYR A 704 25.49 -7.71 -12.12
C TYR A 704 26.75 -7.94 -11.27
N THR A 705 26.99 -9.17 -10.79
CA THR A 705 28.08 -9.44 -9.83
C THR A 705 29.29 -10.12 -10.44
N SER A 706 29.12 -10.87 -11.52
CA SER A 706 30.20 -11.59 -12.21
C SER A 706 30.93 -10.74 -13.24
N ILE A 707 30.31 -9.69 -13.77
CA ILE A 707 30.90 -8.89 -14.87
C ILE A 707 31.13 -7.45 -14.39
N PRO A 708 32.40 -7.02 -14.25
CA PRO A 708 32.72 -5.67 -13.81
C PRO A 708 32.21 -4.63 -14.83
N THR A 709 31.60 -3.55 -14.34
CA THR A 709 31.11 -2.44 -15.17
C THR A 709 32.21 -1.79 -16.03
N SER A 710 33.47 -1.89 -15.61
CA SER A 710 34.63 -1.38 -16.37
C SER A 710 34.87 -2.13 -17.70
N VAL A 711 34.47 -3.40 -17.81
CA VAL A 711 34.57 -4.19 -19.04
C VAL A 711 33.55 -3.74 -20.08
N GLU A 712 32.37 -3.25 -19.64
CA GLU A 712 31.32 -2.73 -20.52
C GLU A 712 31.64 -1.30 -21.03
N GLU A 713 32.42 -0.53 -20.28
CA GLU A 713 32.75 0.87 -20.62
C GLU A 713 33.82 1.04 -21.69
N LEU A 714 34.63 0.01 -21.96
CA LEU A 714 35.58 0.02 -23.08
C LEU A 714 34.88 0.04 -24.45
N GLY A 715 33.58 -0.27 -24.51
CA GLY A 715 32.75 -0.25 -25.71
C GLY A 715 31.97 1.05 -25.96
N LYS A 716 32.29 2.18 -25.29
CA LYS A 716 31.59 3.48 -25.39
C LYS A 716 31.56 4.05 -26.83
N LYS A 717 30.64 3.58 -27.67
CA LYS A 717 30.19 4.27 -28.90
C LYS A 717 28.66 4.36 -29.05
N GLU A 718 27.88 3.67 -28.22
CA GLU A 718 26.42 3.59 -28.38
C GLU A 718 25.64 4.41 -27.33
N LYS A 719 24.60 5.12 -27.78
CA LYS A 719 23.66 5.84 -26.92
C LYS A 719 22.75 4.85 -26.19
N GLY A 720 22.90 4.66 -24.88
CA GLY A 720 21.99 3.80 -24.09
C GLY A 720 22.40 3.64 -22.62
N LYS A 721 21.47 3.13 -21.78
CA LYS A 721 21.81 2.67 -20.41
C LYS A 721 22.71 1.44 -20.50
N ASN A 722 23.65 1.31 -19.56
CA ASN A 722 24.47 0.11 -19.44
C ASN A 722 23.63 -1.12 -19.01
N ILE A 723 23.96 -2.31 -19.50
CA ILE A 723 23.26 -3.57 -19.20
C ILE A 723 23.30 -3.85 -17.70
N SER A 724 24.46 -3.70 -17.04
CA SER A 724 24.57 -3.87 -15.58
C SER A 724 23.64 -2.97 -14.78
N LEU A 725 23.46 -1.71 -15.22
CA LEU A 725 22.52 -0.77 -14.60
C LEU A 725 21.07 -1.20 -14.80
N LEU A 726 20.73 -1.73 -15.99
CA LEU A 726 19.40 -2.29 -16.27
C LEU A 726 19.13 -3.53 -15.41
N CYS A 727 20.11 -4.43 -15.25
CA CYS A 727 20.00 -5.59 -14.37
C CYS A 727 19.70 -5.17 -12.93
N LEU A 728 20.42 -4.16 -12.41
CA LEU A 728 20.19 -3.63 -11.07
C LEU A 728 18.78 -2.98 -10.93
N GLU A 729 18.34 -2.23 -11.93
CA GLU A 729 16.97 -1.67 -11.98
C GLU A 729 15.92 -2.80 -11.99
N GLY A 730 16.17 -3.88 -12.73
CA GLY A 730 15.35 -5.10 -12.74
C GLY A 730 15.27 -5.77 -11.37
N LEU A 731 16.42 -6.01 -10.73
CA LEU A 731 16.50 -6.60 -9.39
C LEU A 731 15.71 -5.76 -8.36
N GLN A 732 15.84 -4.44 -8.41
CA GLN A 732 15.09 -3.53 -7.55
C GLN A 732 13.57 -3.64 -7.76
N LYS A 733 13.13 -3.71 -9.02
CA LYS A 733 11.70 -3.85 -9.36
C LYS A 733 11.16 -5.21 -8.93
N ILE A 734 11.91 -6.30 -9.14
CA ILE A 734 11.50 -7.65 -8.76
C ILE A 734 11.38 -7.76 -7.24
N LEU A 735 12.38 -7.30 -6.48
CA LEU A 735 12.32 -7.28 -5.01
C LEU A 735 11.09 -6.52 -4.50
N SER A 736 10.79 -5.38 -5.11
CA SER A 736 9.59 -4.60 -4.78
C SER A 736 8.31 -5.38 -5.08
N ALA A 737 8.24 -6.07 -6.24
CA ALA A 737 7.08 -6.87 -6.63
C ALA A 737 6.90 -8.08 -5.70
N VAL A 738 7.97 -8.77 -5.33
CA VAL A 738 7.96 -9.91 -4.39
C VAL A 738 7.48 -9.46 -3.01
N GLN A 739 7.95 -8.32 -2.51
CA GLN A 739 7.48 -7.77 -1.23
C GLN A 739 6.02 -7.36 -1.24
N GLN A 740 5.49 -6.90 -2.38
CA GLN A 740 4.12 -6.43 -2.50
C GLN A 740 3.11 -7.56 -2.72
N PHE A 741 3.43 -8.54 -3.58
CA PHE A 741 2.48 -9.59 -4.01
C PHE A 741 2.80 -10.97 -3.44
N TYR A 742 4.06 -11.26 -3.11
CA TYR A 742 4.55 -12.59 -2.75
C TYR A 742 5.21 -12.62 -1.38
N GLN A 743 4.81 -11.73 -0.46
CA GLN A 743 5.40 -11.63 0.88
C GLN A 743 5.46 -12.99 1.63
N PRO A 744 4.43 -13.86 1.60
CA PRO A 744 4.50 -15.17 2.24
C PRO A 744 5.54 -16.10 1.60
N LYS A 745 5.82 -15.94 0.31
CA LYS A 745 6.79 -16.75 -0.45
C LYS A 745 8.20 -16.12 -0.46
N CYS A 746 8.46 -15.06 0.32
CA CYS A 746 9.80 -14.46 0.40
C CYS A 746 10.88 -15.47 0.81
N HIS A 747 10.57 -16.44 1.67
CA HIS A 747 11.52 -17.50 2.03
C HIS A 747 11.91 -18.37 0.81
N GLN A 748 10.92 -18.79 0.02
CA GLN A 748 11.12 -19.58 -1.19
C GLN A 748 11.90 -18.79 -2.25
N PHE A 749 11.60 -17.49 -2.36
CA PHE A 749 12.31 -16.59 -3.29
C PHE A 749 13.79 -16.50 -2.93
N LEU A 750 14.13 -16.23 -1.66
CA LEU A 750 15.53 -16.16 -1.23
C LEU A 750 16.24 -17.52 -1.37
N LYS A 751 15.56 -18.64 -1.06
CA LYS A 751 16.09 -19.99 -1.29
C LYS A 751 16.48 -20.20 -2.75
N ALA A 752 15.63 -19.75 -3.68
CA ALA A 752 15.90 -19.88 -5.09
C ALA A 752 17.10 -19.04 -5.55
N LEU A 753 17.50 -17.99 -4.83
CA LEU A 753 18.67 -17.17 -5.20
C LEU A 753 20.00 -17.80 -4.82
N ASP A 754 20.02 -18.65 -3.80
CA ASP A 754 21.24 -19.31 -3.34
C ASP A 754 21.65 -20.38 -4.37
N ALA A 755 22.94 -20.42 -4.70
CA ALA A 755 23.49 -21.21 -5.82
C ALA A 755 23.95 -22.62 -5.41
N THR A 756 23.56 -23.12 -4.24
CA THR A 756 23.91 -24.47 -3.80
C THR A 756 22.86 -25.45 -4.28
N ASP A 757 23.01 -25.94 -5.52
CA ASP A 757 22.30 -27.12 -6.05
C ASP A 757 22.71 -28.43 -5.34
N LYS A 758 23.20 -28.34 -4.09
CA LYS A 758 23.49 -29.50 -3.26
C LYS A 758 22.29 -29.73 -2.36
N GLU A 759 21.50 -30.74 -2.70
CA GLU A 759 20.47 -31.35 -1.85
C GLU A 759 21.11 -32.08 -0.66
N GLU A 760 22.03 -31.43 0.06
CA GLU A 760 22.44 -31.92 1.38
C GLU A 760 21.52 -31.25 2.41
N GLU A 761 21.05 -32.06 3.37
CA GLU A 761 20.09 -31.72 4.42
C GLU A 761 20.50 -30.47 5.22
N GLU A 762 20.21 -29.28 4.69
CA GLU A 762 20.46 -28.03 5.41
C GLU A 762 19.36 -27.84 6.47
N GLU A 763 19.77 -27.85 7.75
CA GLU A 763 19.02 -27.25 8.86
C GLU A 763 18.32 -25.97 8.37
N GLU A 764 17.04 -25.75 8.72
CA GLU A 764 16.24 -24.61 8.24
C GLU A 764 16.98 -23.26 8.38
N VAL A 765 17.74 -22.87 7.35
CA VAL A 765 18.47 -21.60 7.34
C VAL A 765 17.44 -20.48 7.40
N SER A 766 17.56 -19.65 8.44
CA SER A 766 16.57 -18.61 8.70
C SER A 766 16.51 -17.59 7.55
N VAL A 767 15.32 -17.03 7.29
CA VAL A 767 15.10 -15.96 6.29
C VAL A 767 16.09 -14.80 6.48
N SER A 768 16.39 -14.46 7.74
CA SER A 768 17.33 -13.40 8.10
C SER A 768 18.76 -13.69 7.61
N GLN A 769 19.22 -14.93 7.72
CA GLN A 769 20.58 -15.32 7.28
C GLN A 769 20.72 -15.24 5.75
N ARG A 770 19.73 -15.73 5.01
CA ARG A 770 19.70 -15.63 3.54
C ARG A 770 19.62 -14.17 3.08
N ALA A 771 18.76 -13.37 3.71
CA ALA A 771 18.70 -11.93 3.43
C ALA A 771 20.04 -11.23 3.72
N ALA A 772 20.70 -11.58 4.83
CA ALA A 772 22.01 -11.03 5.18
C ALA A 772 23.12 -11.41 4.19
N PHE A 773 23.09 -12.64 3.64
CA PHE A 773 24.01 -13.06 2.59
C PHE A 773 23.87 -12.17 1.35
N GLN A 774 22.65 -11.99 0.86
CA GLN A 774 22.37 -11.12 -0.29
C GLN A 774 22.73 -9.65 0.00
N ILE A 775 22.45 -9.15 1.22
CA ILE A 775 22.84 -7.81 1.66
C ILE A 775 24.35 -7.60 1.58
N ARG A 776 25.17 -8.56 2.05
CA ARG A 776 26.63 -8.46 2.00
C ARG A 776 27.17 -8.31 0.58
N GLN A 777 26.54 -8.98 -0.39
CA GLN A 777 26.91 -8.87 -1.80
C GLN A 777 26.70 -7.44 -2.33
N PHE A 778 25.52 -6.85 -2.10
CA PHE A 778 25.23 -5.48 -2.52
C PHE A 778 25.99 -4.42 -1.71
N GLN A 779 26.25 -4.65 -0.42
CA GLN A 779 27.13 -3.80 0.40
C GLN A 779 28.54 -3.72 -0.20
N ARG A 780 29.08 -4.86 -0.65
CA ARG A 780 30.40 -4.92 -1.29
C ARG A 780 30.42 -4.17 -2.61
N SER A 781 29.40 -4.33 -3.47
CA SER A 781 29.30 -3.59 -4.72
C SER A 781 29.21 -2.08 -4.49
N LEU A 782 28.43 -1.64 -3.50
CA LEU A 782 28.32 -0.23 -3.15
C LEU A 782 29.64 0.31 -2.59
N LEU A 783 30.33 -0.44 -1.73
CA LEU A 783 31.64 -0.03 -1.20
C LEU A 783 32.68 0.11 -2.32
N ASN A 784 32.69 -0.83 -3.28
CA ASN A 784 33.58 -0.75 -4.45
C ASN A 784 33.32 0.54 -5.25
N LEU A 785 32.06 0.86 -5.53
CA LEU A 785 31.64 2.08 -6.24
C LEU A 785 32.03 3.36 -5.49
N LEU A 786 31.93 3.36 -4.15
CA LEU A 786 32.33 4.51 -3.33
C LEU A 786 33.85 4.64 -3.17
N SER A 787 34.60 3.55 -3.37
CA SER A 787 36.06 3.54 -3.26
C SER A 787 36.80 3.83 -4.57
N SER A 788 36.11 3.71 -5.71
CA SER A 788 36.71 3.97 -7.02
C SER A 788 36.96 5.47 -7.21
N GLN A 789 38.19 5.85 -7.52
CA GLN A 789 38.60 7.23 -7.81
C GLN A 789 38.16 7.70 -9.22
N GLU A 790 37.07 7.14 -9.78
CA GLU A 790 36.55 7.56 -11.09
C GLU A 790 35.97 8.98 -11.01
N GLU A 791 36.30 9.84 -11.99
CA GLU A 791 35.92 11.26 -12.01
C GLU A 791 34.39 11.49 -12.09
N ASP A 792 33.61 10.49 -12.53
CA ASP A 792 32.15 10.55 -12.66
C ASP A 792 31.44 9.57 -11.71
N PHE A 793 30.97 10.07 -10.56
CA PHE A 793 30.16 9.28 -9.61
C PHE A 793 28.83 8.81 -10.23
N LYS A 794 28.62 7.49 -10.30
CA LYS A 794 27.39 6.87 -10.82
C LYS A 794 26.22 6.95 -9.83
N SER A 795 25.67 8.16 -9.65
CA SER A 795 24.57 8.45 -8.71
C SER A 795 23.35 7.53 -8.82
N LYS A 796 22.92 7.23 -10.06
CA LYS A 796 21.76 6.34 -10.31
C LYS A 796 22.01 4.92 -9.83
N GLU A 797 23.21 4.38 -10.05
CA GLU A 797 23.56 3.03 -9.61
C GLU A 797 23.63 2.96 -8.09
N ALA A 798 24.31 3.92 -7.47
CA ALA A 798 24.39 4.03 -6.02
C ALA A 798 23.00 4.13 -5.36
N LEU A 799 22.09 4.94 -5.91
CA LEU A 799 20.72 5.07 -5.40
C LEU A 799 19.91 3.76 -5.53
N LEU A 800 20.06 3.03 -6.64
CA LEU A 800 19.40 1.74 -6.83
C LEU A 800 19.93 0.69 -5.85
N LEU A 801 21.25 0.63 -5.63
CA LEU A 801 21.86 -0.24 -4.62
C LEU A 801 21.32 0.03 -3.22
N VAL A 802 21.24 1.31 -2.83
CA VAL A 802 20.66 1.71 -1.54
C VAL A 802 19.19 1.30 -1.43
N THR A 803 18.43 1.39 -2.53
CA THR A 803 17.02 0.96 -2.56
C THR A 803 16.87 -0.55 -2.41
N VAL A 804 17.75 -1.33 -3.04
CA VAL A 804 17.82 -2.79 -2.88
C VAL A 804 18.16 -3.16 -1.43
N LEU A 805 19.18 -2.52 -0.84
CA LEU A 805 19.55 -2.71 0.57
C LEU A 805 18.42 -2.34 1.54
N THR A 806 17.69 -1.25 1.25
CA THR A 806 16.51 -0.84 2.02
C THR A 806 15.39 -1.87 1.94
N SER A 807 15.23 -2.52 0.78
CA SER A 807 14.21 -3.55 0.61
C SER A 807 14.60 -4.83 1.36
N LEU A 808 15.83 -5.33 1.16
CA LEU A 808 16.32 -6.54 1.82
C LEU A 808 16.40 -6.41 3.34
N SER A 809 16.78 -5.24 3.86
CA SER A 809 16.88 -5.02 5.31
C SER A 809 15.54 -5.14 6.06
N LYS A 810 14.40 -4.95 5.38
CA LYS A 810 13.07 -5.20 5.98
C LYS A 810 12.80 -6.68 6.27
N LEU A 811 13.54 -7.59 5.64
CA LEU A 811 13.43 -9.03 5.87
C LEU A 811 14.25 -9.50 7.08
N LEU A 812 15.12 -8.63 7.63
CA LEU A 812 15.94 -8.94 8.80
C LEU A 812 15.10 -8.79 10.07
N LYS A 813 15.18 -9.79 10.97
CA LYS A 813 14.53 -9.71 12.27
C LYS A 813 15.15 -8.58 13.11
N PRO A 814 14.37 -7.64 13.67
CA PRO A 814 14.91 -6.55 14.47
C PRO A 814 15.70 -7.08 15.68
N VAL A 815 16.95 -6.62 15.85
CA VAL A 815 17.91 -7.04 16.92
C VAL A 815 18.61 -8.39 16.67
N SER A 816 18.47 -9.00 15.50
CA SER A 816 19.36 -10.10 15.11
C SER A 816 20.81 -9.62 14.91
N ALA A 817 21.79 -10.53 14.98
CA ALA A 817 23.20 -10.18 14.75
C ALA A 817 23.42 -9.59 13.35
N GLU A 818 22.70 -10.12 12.35
CA GLU A 818 22.71 -9.64 10.97
C GLU A 818 22.14 -8.23 10.85
N PHE A 819 21.06 -7.93 11.59
CA PHE A 819 20.49 -6.59 11.63
C PHE A 819 21.47 -5.57 12.22
N VAL A 820 22.16 -5.94 13.30
CA VAL A 820 23.19 -5.09 13.93
C VAL A 820 24.34 -4.83 12.96
N GLN A 821 24.79 -5.85 12.22
CA GLN A 821 25.82 -5.70 11.19
C GLN A 821 25.40 -4.70 10.10
N MET A 822 24.16 -4.80 9.62
CA MET A 822 23.62 -3.89 8.59
C MET A 822 23.55 -2.44 9.10
N LEU A 823 23.09 -2.24 10.34
CA LEU A 823 23.03 -0.92 10.96
C LEU A 823 24.42 -0.33 11.20
N SER A 824 25.36 -1.11 11.75
CA SER A 824 26.74 -0.64 11.99
C SER A 824 27.45 -0.30 10.69
N TRP A 825 27.27 -1.11 9.64
CA TRP A 825 27.83 -0.85 8.32
C TRP A 825 27.25 0.43 7.72
N THR A 826 25.92 0.61 7.75
CA THR A 826 25.26 1.82 7.23
C THR A 826 25.74 3.07 7.97
N SER A 827 25.87 2.99 9.30
CA SER A 827 26.39 4.09 10.11
C SER A 827 27.85 4.41 9.75
N LYS A 828 28.68 3.40 9.47
CA LYS A 828 30.08 3.61 9.06
C LYS A 828 30.16 4.38 7.75
N ILE A 829 29.39 3.96 6.74
CA ILE A 829 29.36 4.65 5.44
C ILE A 829 28.91 6.11 5.57
N CYS A 830 27.85 6.39 6.34
CA CYS A 830 27.38 7.76 6.53
C CYS A 830 28.40 8.67 7.25
N LYS A 831 29.29 8.08 8.07
CA LYS A 831 30.34 8.82 8.80
C LYS A 831 31.59 9.05 7.98
N GLU A 832 31.98 8.09 7.15
CA GLU A 832 33.27 8.10 6.44
C GLU A 832 33.18 8.67 5.02
N THR A 833 32.01 8.68 4.39
CA THR A 833 31.87 9.08 2.97
C THR A 833 31.27 10.47 2.81
N SER A 834 31.96 11.33 2.07
CA SER A 834 31.50 12.68 1.69
C SER A 834 31.23 12.74 0.19
N TRP A 835 29.96 12.71 -0.20
CA TRP A 835 29.53 12.85 -1.60
C TRP A 835 28.55 14.00 -1.76
N GLU A 836 28.69 14.75 -2.85
CA GLU A 836 27.91 15.97 -3.11
C GLU A 836 26.52 15.70 -3.73
N ASP A 837 26.20 14.45 -4.08
CA ASP A 837 24.90 14.09 -4.65
C ASP A 837 23.80 14.01 -3.60
N ALA A 838 22.87 14.97 -3.67
CA ALA A 838 21.68 15.04 -2.82
C ALA A 838 20.82 13.76 -2.85
N SER A 839 20.67 13.12 -4.02
CA SER A 839 19.76 11.98 -4.16
C SER A 839 20.28 10.75 -3.42
N PHE A 840 21.58 10.47 -3.56
CA PHE A 840 22.29 9.43 -2.85
C PHE A 840 22.29 9.67 -1.33
N SER A 841 22.64 10.90 -0.90
CA SER A 841 22.69 11.25 0.53
C SER A 841 21.32 11.09 1.21
N LYS A 842 20.24 11.47 0.53
CA LYS A 842 18.86 11.21 0.99
C LYS A 842 18.58 9.73 1.15
N GLY A 843 18.98 8.92 0.18
CA GLY A 843 18.79 7.47 0.18
C GLY A 843 19.49 6.81 1.37
N MET A 844 20.79 7.12 1.55
CA MET A 844 21.62 6.57 2.62
C MET A 844 21.11 6.94 4.02
N LEU A 845 20.79 8.21 4.25
CA LEU A 845 20.22 8.64 5.53
C LEU A 845 18.83 8.04 5.76
N SER A 846 18.01 7.88 4.71
CA SER A 846 16.71 7.23 4.84
C SER A 846 16.84 5.75 5.25
N LEU A 847 17.83 5.05 4.70
CA LEU A 847 18.19 3.69 5.11
C LEU A 847 18.66 3.66 6.58
N LEU A 848 19.58 4.57 6.96
CA LEU A 848 20.06 4.70 8.33
C LEU A 848 18.91 4.90 9.32
N PHE A 849 18.01 5.86 9.06
CA PHE A 849 16.84 6.10 9.91
C PHE A 849 15.91 4.89 9.98
N SER A 850 15.66 4.19 8.87
CA SER A 850 14.77 3.03 8.85
C SER A 850 15.29 1.88 9.73
N LEU A 851 16.60 1.65 9.70
CA LEU A 851 17.27 0.68 10.56
C LEU A 851 17.33 1.16 12.02
N HIS A 852 17.67 2.44 12.24
CA HIS A 852 17.87 2.97 13.58
C HIS A 852 16.57 2.96 14.40
N VAL A 853 15.45 3.40 13.82
CA VAL A 853 14.13 3.45 14.49
C VAL A 853 13.66 2.05 14.93
N SER A 854 14.02 1.02 14.17
CA SER A 854 13.73 -0.39 14.50
C SER A 854 14.58 -0.92 15.67
N CYS A 855 15.55 -0.14 16.16
CA CYS A 855 16.44 -0.49 17.28
C CYS A 855 16.27 0.46 18.47
N LYS A 856 16.41 1.78 18.25
CA LYS A 856 16.37 2.85 19.26
C LYS A 856 15.67 4.09 18.71
N SER A 857 15.28 5.00 19.60
CA SER A 857 14.75 6.31 19.17
C SER A 857 15.82 7.10 18.40
N PRO A 858 15.48 7.75 17.27
CA PRO A 858 16.43 8.47 16.44
C PRO A 858 16.84 9.85 17.00
N VAL A 859 16.34 10.28 18.16
CA VAL A 859 16.56 11.65 18.67
C VAL A 859 18.03 12.04 18.85
N SER A 860 18.91 11.08 19.18
CA SER A 860 20.35 11.36 19.24
C SER A 860 20.93 11.62 17.86
N LEU A 861 20.54 10.81 16.87
CA LEU A 861 20.95 10.98 15.48
C LEU A 861 20.43 12.30 14.88
N LEU A 862 19.19 12.68 15.22
CA LEU A 862 18.62 13.97 14.80
C LEU A 862 19.47 15.14 15.34
N ARG A 863 19.81 15.11 16.63
CA ARG A 863 20.65 16.14 17.27
C ARG A 863 22.04 16.21 16.62
N ASP A 864 22.69 15.08 16.42
CA ASP A 864 24.03 15.05 15.84
C ASP A 864 24.02 15.59 14.39
N LEU A 865 23.01 15.22 13.59
CA LEU A 865 22.82 15.77 12.23
C LEU A 865 22.45 17.26 12.22
N SER A 866 21.71 17.78 13.22
CA SER A 866 21.44 19.21 13.29
C SER A 866 22.69 20.02 13.61
N GLN A 867 23.61 19.48 14.41
CA GLN A 867 24.90 20.12 14.68
C GLN A 867 25.75 20.20 13.41
N ASP A 868 25.76 19.14 12.60
CA ASP A 868 26.45 19.16 11.31
C ASP A 868 25.80 20.17 10.35
N ILE A 869 24.47 20.23 10.27
CA ILE A 869 23.77 21.23 9.45
C ILE A 869 24.12 22.65 9.89
N HIS A 870 24.11 22.89 11.21
CA HIS A 870 24.41 24.19 11.79
C HIS A 870 25.87 24.60 11.52
N GLY A 871 26.83 23.72 11.79
CA GLY A 871 28.26 23.97 11.56
C GLY A 871 28.61 24.17 10.07
N HIS A 872 27.87 23.56 9.14
CA HIS A 872 28.09 23.78 7.71
C HIS A 872 27.40 25.04 7.17
N LEU A 873 26.17 25.34 7.59
CA LEU A 873 25.40 26.48 7.05
C LEU A 873 25.63 27.79 7.80
N GLY A 874 26.27 27.76 8.98
CA GLY A 874 26.57 28.93 9.80
C GLY A 874 25.41 29.39 10.69
N ASP A 875 25.70 30.27 11.64
CA ASP A 875 24.71 30.87 12.57
C ASP A 875 23.93 32.02 11.89
N LEU A 876 22.84 32.47 12.53
CA LEU A 876 22.09 33.67 12.16
C LEU A 876 22.93 34.94 12.33
N ASP A 877 23.80 34.94 13.34
CA ASP A 877 24.73 36.03 13.61
C ASP A 877 26.05 35.77 12.86
N GLU A 878 26.38 36.65 11.91
CA GLU A 878 27.55 36.48 11.04
C GLU A 878 28.89 36.53 11.82
N ASP A 879 28.87 37.09 13.03
CA ASP A 879 30.02 37.23 13.92
C ASP A 879 30.30 35.98 14.78
N ILE A 880 29.44 34.95 14.72
CA ILE A 880 29.59 33.70 15.51
C ILE A 880 30.25 32.62 14.64
N GLU A 881 31.48 32.24 14.98
CA GLU A 881 32.13 31.07 14.40
C GLU A 881 31.59 29.78 15.04
N VAL A 882 30.90 28.97 14.24
CA VAL A 882 30.35 27.67 14.67
C VAL A 882 31.38 26.56 14.48
N GLU A 883 31.63 25.76 15.51
CA GLU A 883 32.52 24.59 15.43
C GLU A 883 31.95 23.52 14.48
N LYS A 884 32.75 23.09 13.50
CA LYS A 884 32.40 21.98 12.59
C LYS A 884 32.68 20.64 13.27
N THR A 885 31.67 20.07 13.92
CA THR A 885 31.80 18.79 14.64
C THR A 885 31.95 17.59 13.71
N ASN A 886 31.48 17.69 12.46
CA ASN A 886 31.57 16.68 11.38
C ASN A 886 31.22 15.25 11.85
N HIS A 887 30.08 15.07 12.51
CA HIS A 887 29.64 13.73 12.94
C HIS A 887 29.39 12.80 11.75
N PHE A 888 28.86 13.33 10.65
CA PHE A 888 28.59 12.62 9.40
C PHE A 888 29.18 13.35 8.19
N ALA A 889 30.22 12.77 7.57
CA ALA A 889 30.86 13.32 6.37
C ALA A 889 29.91 13.50 5.17
N LEU A 890 28.76 12.81 5.18
CA LEU A 890 27.73 12.92 4.15
C LEU A 890 27.04 14.30 4.13
N VAL A 891 27.08 15.02 5.24
CA VAL A 891 26.55 16.38 5.36
C VAL A 891 27.62 17.36 4.88
N ASN A 892 27.32 18.09 3.81
CA ASN A 892 28.17 19.15 3.26
C ASN A 892 27.30 20.34 2.85
N LEU A 893 27.90 21.44 2.43
CA LEU A 893 27.17 22.66 2.03
C LEU A 893 26.07 22.40 0.98
N LYS A 894 26.30 21.47 0.05
CA LYS A 894 25.35 21.16 -1.04
C LYS A 894 24.24 20.19 -0.60
N THR A 895 24.50 19.29 0.36
CA THR A 895 23.52 18.30 0.84
C THR A 895 22.73 18.79 2.06
N ALA A 896 23.36 19.59 2.93
CA ALA A 896 22.82 20.04 4.22
C ALA A 896 21.48 20.76 4.08
N ALA A 897 21.42 21.83 3.28
CA ALA A 897 20.23 22.66 3.18
C ALA A 897 19.06 22.04 2.39
N PRO A 898 19.20 21.61 1.12
CA PRO A 898 18.03 21.21 0.33
C PRO A 898 17.52 19.81 0.65
N THR A 899 18.34 18.96 1.29
CA THR A 899 18.05 17.52 1.41
C THR A 899 18.07 17.01 2.84
N VAL A 900 19.19 17.18 3.55
CA VAL A 900 19.36 16.62 4.90
C VAL A 900 18.43 17.36 5.87
N CYS A 901 18.38 18.69 5.82
CA CYS A 901 17.48 19.50 6.66
C CYS A 901 16.02 19.04 6.54
N LEU A 902 15.48 18.93 5.31
CA LEU A 902 14.10 18.45 5.11
C LEU A 902 13.87 17.01 5.58
N LEU A 903 14.86 16.13 5.41
CA LEU A 903 14.76 14.75 5.86
C LEU A 903 14.71 14.66 7.39
N VAL A 904 15.60 15.38 8.07
CA VAL A 904 15.73 15.36 9.53
C VAL A 904 14.50 16.04 10.18
N LEU A 905 13.99 17.13 9.62
CA LEU A 905 12.72 17.76 10.01
C LEU A 905 11.53 16.79 9.89
N SER A 906 11.36 16.14 8.74
CA SER A 906 10.31 15.14 8.55
C SER A 906 10.41 13.96 9.54
N LYS A 907 11.63 13.57 9.94
CA LYS A 907 11.83 12.52 10.95
C LYS A 907 11.54 13.03 12.37
N ALA A 908 11.88 14.28 12.68
CA ALA A 908 11.54 14.91 13.96
C ALA A 908 10.02 15.04 14.14
N GLU A 909 9.28 15.40 13.07
CA GLU A 909 7.82 15.44 13.09
C GLU A 909 7.21 14.08 13.51
N LYS A 910 7.73 12.97 12.96
CA LYS A 910 7.27 11.62 13.34
C LYS A 910 7.52 11.29 14.81
N VAL A 911 8.68 11.67 15.35
CA VAL A 911 8.96 11.48 16.78
C VAL A 911 8.01 12.33 17.64
N LEU A 912 7.67 13.56 17.21
CA LEU A 912 6.68 14.38 17.90
C LEU A 912 5.29 13.72 17.90
N GLU A 913 4.89 13.07 16.81
CA GLU A 913 3.63 12.30 16.75
C GLU A 913 3.64 11.09 17.70
N GLU A 914 4.76 10.37 17.79
CA GLU A 914 4.95 9.29 18.77
C GLU A 914 4.82 9.82 20.21
N VAL A 915 5.41 10.99 20.50
CA VAL A 915 5.32 11.63 21.81
C VAL A 915 3.90 12.15 22.11
N ASP A 916 3.22 12.77 21.15
CA ASP A 916 1.82 13.19 21.31
C ASP A 916 0.90 12.00 21.63
N TRP A 917 1.16 10.86 20.98
CA TRP A 917 0.46 9.61 21.27
C TRP A 917 0.75 9.12 22.69
N LEU A 918 2.01 9.13 23.15
CA LEU A 918 2.39 8.80 24.53
C LEU A 918 1.68 9.69 25.55
N ILE A 919 1.68 11.01 25.33
CA ILE A 919 0.99 11.97 26.21
C ILE A 919 -0.50 11.68 26.27
N THR A 920 -1.12 11.31 25.14
CA THR A 920 -2.53 10.96 25.08
C THR A 920 -2.82 9.71 25.92
N LYS A 921 -1.99 8.66 25.82
CA LYS A 921 -2.13 7.45 26.66
C LYS A 921 -1.94 7.75 28.15
N LEU A 922 -0.95 8.57 28.51
CA LEU A 922 -0.72 9.01 29.90
C LEU A 922 -1.93 9.75 30.50
N LYS A 923 -2.56 10.66 29.72
CA LYS A 923 -3.81 11.33 30.14
C LYS A 923 -4.95 10.33 30.37
N GLY A 924 -4.99 9.28 29.56
CA GLY A 924 -5.90 8.16 29.71
C GLY A 924 -5.85 7.48 31.06
N GLN A 925 -4.64 7.05 31.45
CA GLN A 925 -4.39 6.34 32.71
C GLN A 925 -4.68 7.21 33.93
N ALA A 926 -4.39 8.51 33.85
CA ALA A 926 -4.69 9.46 34.92
C ALA A 926 -6.19 9.59 35.22
N ASN A 927 -7.05 9.51 34.18
CA ASN A 927 -8.50 9.65 34.33
C ASN A 927 -9.19 8.42 34.95
N GLN A 928 -8.58 7.23 34.87
CA GLN A 928 -9.16 5.98 35.39
C GLN A 928 -8.99 5.81 36.90
N LYS A 929 -7.88 6.31 37.48
CA LYS A 929 -7.61 6.30 38.94
C LYS A 929 -8.52 7.22 39.77
N ILE A 930 -9.56 7.79 39.17
CA ILE A 930 -10.54 8.65 39.83
C ILE A 930 -11.66 7.83 40.49
N ILE A 931 -11.77 6.52 40.21
CA ILE A 931 -12.62 5.60 40.98
C ILE A 931 -11.91 5.31 42.33
N PRO A 932 -12.54 5.58 43.50
CA PRO A 932 -11.89 5.37 44.78
C PRO A 932 -11.91 3.88 45.13
N GLU A 933 -10.79 3.18 44.96
CA GLU A 933 -10.53 1.99 45.77
C GLU A 933 -9.93 2.45 47.10
N GLU A 934 -10.65 2.16 48.18
CA GLU A 934 -10.24 2.38 49.55
C GLU A 934 -8.95 1.60 49.85
N ALA A 935 -7.93 2.34 50.27
CA ALA A 935 -6.93 1.99 51.28
C ALA A 935 -6.55 0.51 51.44
N SER A 936 -5.58 0.02 50.66
CA SER A 936 -4.49 -0.80 51.20
C SER A 936 -3.36 -0.98 50.19
N SER A 937 -2.41 -0.06 50.18
CA SER A 937 -0.97 -0.33 50.23
C SER A 937 -0.22 0.96 49.88
N GLN A 938 0.64 1.37 50.81
CA GLN A 938 1.63 2.42 50.61
C GLN A 938 2.74 1.94 49.64
N ALA A 939 2.37 1.46 48.46
CA ALA A 939 3.25 1.39 47.30
C ALA A 939 3.23 2.77 46.63
N ALA A 940 3.91 3.72 47.27
CA ALA A 940 4.04 5.09 46.82
C ALA A 940 4.60 5.17 45.38
N LEU A 941 3.74 5.55 44.42
CA LEU A 941 3.94 6.67 43.49
C LEU A 941 5.36 6.86 42.90
N THR A 942 5.97 5.80 42.39
CA THR A 942 7.28 5.85 41.73
C THR A 942 7.13 6.18 40.24
N ASN A 943 7.58 7.39 39.85
CA ASN A 943 8.07 7.77 38.52
C ASN A 943 7.66 6.84 37.34
N HIS A 944 6.60 7.18 36.60
CA HIS A 944 6.25 6.40 35.40
C HIS A 944 7.46 6.38 34.44
N PRO A 945 8.02 5.21 34.07
CA PRO A 945 9.12 5.14 33.12
C PRO A 945 8.76 5.82 31.79
N MET A 946 7.49 5.74 31.39
CA MET A 946 6.91 6.42 30.23
C MET A 946 7.02 7.96 30.29
N GLU A 947 6.76 8.55 31.46
CA GLU A 947 6.85 10.00 31.66
C GLU A 947 8.31 10.47 31.57
N LYS A 948 9.24 9.71 32.17
CA LYS A 948 10.68 9.97 32.05
C LYS A 948 11.16 9.88 30.60
N VAL A 949 10.79 8.83 29.88
CA VAL A 949 11.14 8.66 28.46
C VAL A 949 10.58 9.82 27.64
N THR A 950 9.31 10.17 27.82
CA THR A 950 8.67 11.31 27.14
C THR A 950 9.45 12.61 27.33
N ILE A 951 9.86 12.91 28.57
CA ILE A 951 10.64 14.12 28.89
C ILE A 951 12.03 14.08 28.25
N ILE A 952 12.70 12.92 28.25
CA ILE A 952 14.03 12.76 27.64
C ILE A 952 13.96 12.93 26.12
N GLN A 953 12.93 12.38 25.46
CA GLN A 953 12.70 12.53 24.02
C GLN A 953 12.50 14.01 23.66
N LEU A 954 11.60 14.70 24.37
CA LEU A 954 11.35 16.13 24.16
C LEU A 954 12.58 16.98 24.48
N GLY A 955 13.32 16.67 25.53
CA GLY A 955 14.55 17.40 25.88
C GLY A 955 15.62 17.29 24.81
N THR A 956 15.78 16.10 24.22
CA THR A 956 16.75 15.89 23.12
C THR A 956 16.26 16.57 21.83
N LEU A 957 14.96 16.51 21.53
CA LEU A 957 14.36 17.21 20.39
C LEU A 957 14.46 18.74 20.52
N LEU A 958 14.36 19.29 21.74
CA LEU A 958 14.59 20.71 21.98
C LEU A 958 16.01 21.11 21.59
N THR A 959 17.02 20.30 21.94
CA THR A 959 18.41 20.55 21.53
C THR A 959 18.55 20.44 20.02
N PHE A 960 17.87 19.49 19.37
CA PHE A 960 17.82 19.41 17.90
C PHE A 960 17.24 20.69 17.25
N PHE A 961 16.10 21.19 17.73
CA PHE A 961 15.51 22.42 17.20
C PHE A 961 16.34 23.66 17.53
N HIS A 962 17.02 23.69 18.68
CA HIS A 962 17.91 24.77 19.08
C HIS A 962 18.98 25.03 18.01
N GLU A 963 19.68 23.98 17.56
CA GLU A 963 20.70 24.09 16.51
C GLU A 963 20.11 24.62 15.20
N LEU A 964 18.98 24.09 14.75
CA LEU A 964 18.38 24.49 13.47
C LEU A 964 17.80 25.92 13.48
N VAL A 965 17.31 26.39 14.62
CA VAL A 965 16.77 27.75 14.78
C VAL A 965 17.90 28.79 14.78
N GLN A 966 19.11 28.40 15.19
CA GLN A 966 20.32 29.23 15.07
C GLN A 966 20.93 29.18 13.67
N THR A 967 20.56 28.19 12.85
CA THR A 967 21.18 28.02 11.55
C THR A 967 20.67 29.04 10.52
N ALA A 968 21.58 29.62 9.73
CA ALA A 968 21.27 30.47 8.58
C ALA A 968 20.70 29.67 7.38
N LEU A 969 19.50 29.11 7.53
CA LEU A 969 18.86 28.30 6.50
C LEU A 969 18.56 29.10 5.20
N PRO A 970 18.70 28.48 4.01
CA PRO A 970 18.23 29.08 2.77
C PRO A 970 16.72 29.30 2.77
N SER A 971 16.28 30.45 2.26
CA SER A 971 14.85 30.77 2.09
C SER A 971 14.17 29.75 1.17
N GLY A 972 12.95 29.34 1.50
CA GLY A 972 12.22 28.27 0.80
C GLY A 972 11.61 27.23 1.74
N SER A 973 11.55 25.98 1.27
CA SER A 973 10.85 24.88 1.95
C SER A 973 11.41 24.51 3.33
N CYS A 974 12.70 24.75 3.57
CA CYS A 974 13.36 24.38 4.84
C CYS A 974 12.88 25.29 5.98
N VAL A 975 12.78 26.60 5.73
CA VAL A 975 12.22 27.57 6.67
C VAL A 975 10.75 27.26 6.96
N ASP A 976 9.95 27.02 5.91
CA ASP A 976 8.54 26.66 6.03
C ASP A 976 8.30 25.42 6.90
N THR A 977 9.11 24.37 6.68
CA THR A 977 8.99 23.10 7.40
C THR A 977 9.45 23.26 8.85
N LEU A 978 10.57 23.95 9.08
CA LEU A 978 11.06 24.24 10.43
C LEU A 978 10.02 25.03 11.25
N LEU A 979 9.40 26.07 10.68
CA LEU A 979 8.38 26.86 11.38
C LEU A 979 7.14 26.01 11.76
N LYS A 980 6.72 25.08 10.89
CA LYS A 980 5.64 24.14 11.20
C LYS A 980 6.02 23.16 12.31
N ASP A 981 7.23 22.61 12.26
CA ASP A 981 7.71 21.65 13.24
C ASP A 981 7.92 22.30 14.61
N LEU A 982 8.40 23.55 14.66
CA LEU A 982 8.46 24.34 15.89
C LEU A 982 7.05 24.57 16.48
N CYS A 983 6.06 24.88 15.63
CA CYS A 983 4.67 25.01 16.06
C CYS A 983 4.15 23.69 16.66
N LYS A 984 4.47 22.54 16.04
CA LYS A 984 4.14 21.21 16.57
C LYS A 984 4.83 20.98 17.92
N MET A 985 6.12 21.28 18.04
CA MET A 985 6.88 21.14 19.28
C MET A 985 6.24 21.90 20.45
N TYR A 986 5.87 23.18 20.26
CA TYR A 986 5.16 23.95 21.30
C TYR A 986 3.77 23.39 21.62
N THR A 987 3.08 22.83 20.62
CA THR A 987 1.78 22.17 20.80
C THR A 987 1.92 20.90 21.66
N THR A 988 2.93 20.07 21.40
CA THR A 988 3.26 18.86 22.16
C THR A 988 3.69 19.21 23.59
N LEU A 989 4.55 20.22 23.78
CA LEU A 989 4.91 20.72 25.11
C LEU A 989 3.68 21.22 25.88
N THR A 990 2.79 21.95 25.21
CA THR A 990 1.51 22.39 25.79
C THR A 990 0.63 21.20 26.19
N ALA A 991 0.60 20.15 25.37
CA ALA A 991 -0.15 18.93 25.67
C ALA A 991 0.39 18.23 26.93
N LEU A 992 1.71 18.21 27.12
CA LEU A 992 2.37 17.69 28.33
C LEU A 992 2.05 18.55 29.57
N VAL A 993 2.10 19.88 29.44
CA VAL A 993 1.71 20.79 30.54
C VAL A 993 0.25 20.58 30.94
N LYS A 994 -0.64 20.40 29.96
CA LYS A 994 -2.06 20.05 30.21
C LYS A 994 -2.23 18.71 30.92
N TYR A 995 -1.38 17.73 30.64
CA TYR A 995 -1.36 16.45 31.38
C TYR A 995 -1.01 16.67 32.85
N TYR A 996 0.06 17.40 33.16
CA TYR A 996 0.40 17.70 34.56
C TYR A 996 -0.68 18.53 35.28
N LEU A 997 -1.37 19.43 34.57
CA LEU A 997 -2.52 20.16 35.13
C LEU A 997 -3.68 19.24 35.55
N GLN A 998 -3.81 18.06 34.94
CA GLN A 998 -4.80 17.03 35.30
C GLN A 998 -4.29 16.17 36.47
N VAL A 999 -3.04 15.70 36.41
CA VAL A 999 -2.45 14.78 37.41
C VAL A 999 -2.16 15.46 38.76
N TYR A 1000 -1.82 16.74 38.76
CA TYR A 1000 -1.41 17.48 39.96
C TYR A 1000 -2.51 17.60 41.06
N GLN A 1001 -3.74 17.14 40.79
CA GLN A 1001 -4.84 17.19 41.74
C GLN A 1001 -4.65 16.29 42.98
N ARG A 1002 -3.64 15.39 43.02
CA ARG A 1002 -3.35 14.52 44.17
C ARG A 1002 -1.84 14.41 44.44
N SER A 1003 -1.39 15.05 45.52
CA SER A 1003 -0.16 14.80 46.31
C SER A 1003 1.21 14.57 45.64
N THR A 1004 1.38 14.82 44.33
CA THR A 1004 2.64 14.60 43.60
C THR A 1004 3.27 15.94 43.18
N GLY A 1005 4.50 16.20 43.64
CA GLY A 1005 5.28 17.35 43.18
C GLY A 1005 5.65 17.23 41.70
N ILE A 1006 5.93 18.36 41.04
CA ILE A 1006 6.42 18.35 39.65
C ILE A 1006 7.80 17.67 39.62
N PRO A 1007 8.05 16.68 38.74
CA PRO A 1007 9.35 16.07 38.63
C PRO A 1007 10.43 17.07 38.23
N LYS A 1008 11.63 16.99 38.84
CA LYS A 1008 12.78 17.85 38.49
C LYS A 1008 13.13 17.79 37.01
N ASN A 1009 12.91 16.66 36.34
CA ASN A 1009 13.13 16.50 34.91
C ASN A 1009 12.21 17.40 34.08
N MET A 1010 10.95 17.56 34.51
CA MET A 1010 9.98 18.46 33.87
C MET A 1010 10.36 19.93 34.09
N GLU A 1011 10.79 20.31 35.30
CA GLU A 1011 11.31 21.66 35.56
C GLU A 1011 12.53 21.99 34.68
N LYS A 1012 13.45 21.02 34.53
CA LYS A 1012 14.62 21.16 33.65
C LYS A 1012 14.21 21.32 32.19
N LEU A 1013 13.21 20.57 31.72
CA LEU A 1013 12.67 20.70 30.36
C LEU A 1013 12.05 22.07 30.11
N VAL A 1014 11.24 22.57 31.06
CA VAL A 1014 10.63 23.91 30.96
C VAL A 1014 11.70 24.99 30.94
N LYS A 1015 12.70 24.89 31.82
CA LYS A 1015 13.86 25.80 31.80
C LYS A 1015 14.57 25.77 30.44
N LEU A 1016 14.80 24.58 29.89
CA LEU A 1016 15.47 24.40 28.59
C LEU A 1016 14.66 25.04 27.45
N SER A 1017 13.32 24.88 27.44
CA SER A 1017 12.46 25.54 26.45
C SER A 1017 12.47 27.08 26.55
N GLY A 1018 12.59 27.62 27.77
CA GLY A 1018 12.63 29.04 28.04
C GLY A 1018 13.97 29.70 27.70
N SER A 1019 15.08 28.95 27.78
CA SER A 1019 16.42 29.48 27.48
C SER A 1019 16.92 29.17 26.07
N HIS A 1020 16.73 27.94 25.56
CA HIS A 1020 17.34 27.49 24.30
C HIS A 1020 16.40 27.57 23.10
N LEU A 1021 15.08 27.69 23.29
CA LEU A 1021 14.14 27.66 22.17
C LEU A 1021 13.40 28.99 21.99
N THR A 1022 12.68 29.44 23.03
CA THR A 1022 11.80 30.61 22.94
C THR A 1022 12.48 31.91 22.48
N PRO A 1023 13.63 32.34 23.04
CA PRO A 1023 14.30 33.56 22.59
C PRO A 1023 14.82 33.44 21.15
N LEU A 1024 15.35 32.26 20.79
CA LEU A 1024 15.91 32.01 19.46
C LEU A 1024 14.83 31.91 18.38
N CYS A 1025 13.63 31.44 18.73
CA CYS A 1025 12.49 31.48 17.81
C CYS A 1025 12.17 32.92 17.38
N TYR A 1026 12.24 33.89 18.30
CA TYR A 1026 11.99 35.29 17.98
C TYR A 1026 13.12 35.92 17.14
N SER A 1027 14.39 35.57 17.40
CA SER A 1027 15.50 36.02 16.55
C SER A 1027 15.41 35.42 15.16
N PHE A 1028 15.09 34.12 15.04
CA PHE A 1028 14.86 33.45 13.77
C PHE A 1028 13.68 34.04 12.98
N ILE A 1029 12.55 34.33 13.63
CA ILE A 1029 11.42 35.03 12.99
C ILE A 1029 11.87 36.39 12.44
N SER A 1030 12.65 37.14 13.21
CA SER A 1030 13.19 38.44 12.77
C SER A 1030 14.15 38.27 11.59
N TYR A 1031 15.00 37.25 11.60
CA TYR A 1031 15.91 36.91 10.51
C TYR A 1031 15.15 36.62 9.22
N VAL A 1032 14.12 35.75 9.28
CA VAL A 1032 13.27 35.41 8.14
C VAL A 1032 12.62 36.68 7.58
N GLN A 1033 12.03 37.52 8.43
CA GLN A 1033 11.41 38.79 8.01
C GLN A 1033 12.42 39.78 7.39
N ASN A 1034 13.63 39.89 7.93
CA ASN A 1034 14.67 40.80 7.45
C ASN A 1034 15.28 40.34 6.12
N LYS A 1035 15.63 39.06 5.98
CA LYS A 1035 16.21 38.46 4.76
C LYS A 1035 15.27 38.58 3.55
N HIS A 1036 13.95 38.54 3.78
CA HIS A 1036 12.95 38.82 2.74
C HIS A 1036 12.93 40.30 2.33
N SER A 1037 13.08 41.23 3.28
CA SER A 1037 13.07 42.68 2.99
C SER A 1037 14.29 43.16 2.20
N THR A 1038 15.47 42.56 2.41
CA THR A 1038 16.70 42.86 1.63
C THR A 1038 16.67 42.26 0.23
N SER A 1039 16.07 41.07 0.05
CA SER A 1039 15.84 40.47 -1.28
C SER A 1039 14.96 41.34 -2.21
N LEU A 1040 14.12 42.20 -1.62
CA LEU A 1040 13.26 43.17 -2.33
C LEU A 1040 13.99 44.49 -2.67
N LYS A 1041 15.11 44.80 -2.03
CA LYS A 1041 15.85 46.07 -2.20
C LYS A 1041 17.10 45.96 -3.08
N CYS A 1042 17.70 44.77 -3.26
CA CYS A 1042 18.87 44.56 -4.12
C CYS A 1042 18.54 44.35 -5.61
N THR A 1043 17.71 45.21 -6.19
CA THR A 1043 17.65 45.42 -7.66
C THR A 1043 17.85 46.91 -7.96
N GLY A 1044 18.98 47.44 -7.49
CA GLY A 1044 19.50 48.73 -7.93
C GLY A 1044 20.41 48.52 -9.13
N GLU A 1045 19.89 48.91 -10.31
CA GLU A 1045 20.59 49.24 -11.56
C GLU A 1045 21.18 48.09 -12.42
N LYS A 1046 20.55 47.94 -13.59
CA LYS A 1046 20.96 47.19 -14.81
C LYS A 1046 20.84 45.66 -14.81
N GLU A 1047 19.61 45.17 -14.95
CA GLU A 1047 19.18 44.33 -16.09
C GLU A 1047 17.68 43.99 -15.96
N LYS A 1048 16.87 44.53 -16.89
CA LYS A 1048 15.43 44.24 -16.99
C LYS A 1048 15.24 42.90 -17.71
N THR A 1049 15.23 41.80 -16.97
CA THR A 1049 14.56 40.56 -17.39
C THR A 1049 13.94 39.82 -16.21
N ALA A 1050 12.61 39.95 -16.08
CA ALA A 1050 11.67 38.98 -15.51
C ALA A 1050 11.88 38.43 -14.07
N ALA A 1051 11.95 39.28 -13.04
CA ALA A 1051 11.62 38.86 -11.67
C ALA A 1051 10.11 39.08 -11.40
N GLY A 1052 9.29 38.07 -11.70
CA GLY A 1052 7.82 38.14 -11.71
C GLY A 1052 7.10 37.93 -10.36
N PRO A 1053 5.75 37.87 -10.37
CA PRO A 1053 4.86 37.67 -9.19
C PRO A 1053 5.15 36.43 -8.32
N THR A 1054 6.01 35.54 -8.79
CA THR A 1054 6.48 34.31 -8.13
C THR A 1054 7.31 34.57 -6.88
N ALA A 1055 8.10 35.65 -6.82
CA ALA A 1055 8.90 36.00 -5.65
C ALA A 1055 8.03 36.51 -4.48
N MET A 1056 7.02 37.33 -4.80
CA MET A 1056 6.03 37.82 -3.83
C MET A 1056 5.14 36.69 -3.31
N ALA A 1057 4.74 35.75 -4.17
CA ALA A 1057 3.98 34.56 -3.78
C ALA A 1057 4.78 33.57 -2.91
N ARG A 1058 6.11 33.47 -3.08
CA ARG A 1058 6.99 32.69 -2.20
C ARG A 1058 7.14 33.35 -0.82
N ALA A 1059 7.38 34.65 -0.79
CA ALA A 1059 7.47 35.42 0.47
C ALA A 1059 6.16 35.36 1.29
N LEU A 1060 4.98 35.40 0.64
CA LEU A 1060 3.68 35.25 1.30
C LEU A 1060 3.41 33.81 1.80
N ARG A 1061 4.01 32.79 1.18
CA ARG A 1061 3.92 31.40 1.67
C ARG A 1061 4.81 31.18 2.89
N GLU A 1062 6.04 31.68 2.85
CA GLU A 1062 7.07 31.50 3.88
C GLU A 1062 6.76 32.24 5.19
N THR A 1063 5.98 33.32 5.13
CA THR A 1063 5.55 34.10 6.30
C THR A 1063 4.21 33.63 6.90
N LYS A 1064 3.46 32.79 6.19
CA LYS A 1064 2.16 32.25 6.63
C LYS A 1064 2.19 31.44 7.94
N PRO A 1065 3.22 30.62 8.25
CA PRO A 1065 3.24 29.84 9.49
C PRO A 1065 3.64 30.66 10.73
N ILE A 1066 4.21 31.86 10.57
CA ILE A 1066 4.72 32.68 11.69
C ILE A 1066 3.62 33.01 12.73
N PRO A 1067 2.41 33.47 12.37
CA PRO A 1067 1.36 33.73 13.35
C PRO A 1067 0.95 32.47 14.13
N ASN A 1068 0.97 31.30 13.49
CA ASN A 1068 0.63 30.04 14.16
C ASN A 1068 1.70 29.66 15.19
N LEU A 1069 2.98 29.88 14.87
CA LEU A 1069 4.08 29.64 15.81
C LEU A 1069 3.97 30.57 17.02
N ILE A 1070 3.73 31.88 16.81
CA ILE A 1070 3.55 32.84 17.91
C ILE A 1070 2.37 32.41 18.79
N PHE A 1071 1.24 32.07 18.18
CA PHE A 1071 0.07 31.58 18.92
C PHE A 1071 0.39 30.31 19.73
N ALA A 1072 1.15 29.36 19.19
CA ALA A 1072 1.54 28.15 19.90
C ALA A 1072 2.45 28.46 21.12
N ILE A 1073 3.38 29.41 20.99
CA ILE A 1073 4.22 29.90 22.09
C ILE A 1073 3.36 30.56 23.18
N GLU A 1074 2.44 31.45 22.80
CA GLU A 1074 1.52 32.12 23.74
C GLU A 1074 0.63 31.12 24.48
N GLN A 1075 0.12 30.07 23.79
CA GLN A 1075 -0.64 29.02 24.44
C GLN A 1075 0.22 28.24 25.44
N TYR A 1076 1.46 27.90 25.08
CA TYR A 1076 2.38 27.22 25.97
C TYR A 1076 2.65 28.03 27.25
N GLU A 1077 3.01 29.30 27.11
CA GLU A 1077 3.21 30.23 28.23
C GLU A 1077 1.95 30.35 29.10
N LYS A 1078 0.78 30.49 28.47
CA LYS A 1078 -0.51 30.54 29.17
C LYS A 1078 -0.71 29.31 30.04
N PHE A 1079 -0.57 28.10 29.53
CA PHE A 1079 -0.79 26.89 30.31
C PHE A 1079 0.29 26.67 31.38
N LEU A 1080 1.53 27.11 31.15
CA LEU A 1080 2.59 27.11 32.18
C LEU A 1080 2.29 28.05 33.34
N ILE A 1081 1.71 29.23 33.08
CA ILE A 1081 1.25 30.14 34.14
C ILE A 1081 0.18 29.46 35.00
N HIS A 1082 -0.77 28.76 34.36
CA HIS A 1082 -1.82 28.01 35.08
C HIS A 1082 -1.21 26.89 35.93
N LEU A 1083 -0.23 26.16 35.39
CA LEU A 1083 0.46 25.10 36.11
C LEU A 1083 1.26 25.65 37.29
N SER A 1084 2.02 26.73 37.09
CA SER A 1084 2.82 27.39 38.15
C SER A 1084 1.96 27.90 39.30
N LYS A 1085 0.81 28.51 38.99
CA LYS A 1085 -0.16 28.97 39.99
C LYS A 1085 -0.75 27.81 40.79
N ARG A 1086 -1.06 26.70 40.13
CA ARG A 1086 -1.61 25.50 40.80
C ARG A 1086 -0.55 24.75 41.59
N SER A 1087 0.68 24.67 41.09
CA SER A 1087 1.75 23.88 41.69
C SER A 1087 2.56 24.59 42.76
N LYS A 1088 2.43 25.91 42.87
CA LYS A 1088 3.25 26.79 43.72
C LYS A 1088 4.74 26.76 43.38
N VAL A 1089 5.15 26.05 42.33
CA VAL A 1089 6.51 26.08 41.76
C VAL A 1089 6.55 27.15 40.68
N ASN A 1090 7.49 28.10 40.78
CA ASN A 1090 7.63 29.15 39.78
C ASN A 1090 8.36 28.65 38.52
N LEU A 1091 7.63 27.98 37.62
CA LEU A 1091 8.16 27.50 36.34
C LEU A 1091 8.44 28.64 35.34
N MET A 1092 7.82 29.82 35.56
CA MET A 1092 8.02 31.01 34.73
C MET A 1092 9.32 31.77 35.05
N LYS A 1093 10.08 31.36 36.07
CA LYS A 1093 11.33 32.05 36.49
C LYS A 1093 12.35 32.20 35.34
N HIS A 1094 12.35 31.26 34.39
CA HIS A 1094 13.27 31.24 33.25
C HIS A 1094 12.60 31.52 31.90
N ILE A 1095 11.33 31.95 31.91
CA ILE A 1095 10.58 32.32 30.70
C ILE A 1095 10.20 33.78 30.85
N LYS A 1096 10.82 34.64 30.05
CA LYS A 1096 10.38 36.04 29.93
C LYS A 1096 9.08 36.04 29.12
N LEU A 1097 8.05 36.73 29.63
CA LEU A 1097 6.80 36.91 28.87
C LEU A 1097 7.13 37.55 27.53
N SER A 1098 6.56 36.97 26.47
CA SER A 1098 6.74 37.42 25.09
C SER A 1098 6.50 38.94 24.92
N THR A 1099 7.58 39.68 24.65
CA THR A 1099 7.61 41.11 24.32
C THR A 1099 7.22 41.35 22.85
N SER A 1100 6.10 40.79 22.41
CA SER A 1100 5.62 40.94 21.03
C SER A 1100 4.73 42.18 20.81
N ARG A 1101 4.45 42.95 21.87
CA ARG A 1101 3.67 44.20 21.85
C ARG A 1101 4.43 45.40 22.42
N ASP A 1102 5.76 45.37 22.39
CA ASP A 1102 6.56 46.50 22.84
C ASP A 1102 6.91 47.42 21.65
N PHE A 1103 6.90 48.73 21.87
CA PHE A 1103 7.23 49.71 20.83
C PHE A 1103 8.72 49.60 20.46
N LYS A 1104 9.04 48.88 19.37
CA LYS A 1104 10.41 48.84 18.83
C LYS A 1104 10.70 50.13 18.07
N ILE A 1105 11.31 51.12 18.72
CA ILE A 1105 11.97 52.24 18.05
C ILE A 1105 13.24 51.70 17.40
N LYS A 1106 13.37 51.83 16.07
CA LYS A 1106 14.57 51.38 15.34
C LYS A 1106 15.71 52.36 15.60
N GLY A 1107 16.60 52.03 16.55
CA GLY A 1107 17.78 52.83 16.89
C GLY A 1107 18.60 53.24 15.68
N ASN A 1108 18.78 52.37 14.68
CA ASN A 1108 19.55 52.68 13.47
C ASN A 1108 18.94 53.80 12.60
N ILE A 1109 17.62 54.03 12.68
CA ILE A 1109 16.98 55.16 11.98
C ILE A 1109 17.12 56.42 12.84
N LEU A 1110 17.07 56.28 14.16
CA LEU A 1110 17.31 57.39 15.08
C LEU A 1110 18.78 57.86 14.99
N ASP A 1111 19.75 56.96 14.91
CA ASP A 1111 21.17 57.29 14.76
C ASP A 1111 21.50 57.87 13.38
N VAL A 1112 20.80 57.44 12.33
CA VAL A 1112 20.95 58.03 10.98
C VAL A 1112 20.30 59.41 10.92
N VAL A 1113 19.16 59.62 11.58
CA VAL A 1113 18.51 60.94 11.67
C VAL A 1113 19.30 61.88 12.58
N LEU A 1114 19.82 61.40 13.71
CA LEU A 1114 20.67 62.19 14.61
C LEU A 1114 22.01 62.54 13.97
N ARG A 1115 22.62 61.66 13.18
CA ARG A 1115 23.84 61.98 12.40
C ARG A 1115 23.57 62.89 11.20
N GLN A 1116 22.38 62.84 10.62
CA GLN A 1116 21.97 63.76 9.56
C GLN A 1116 21.59 65.15 10.11
N GLU A 1117 21.11 65.23 11.36
CA GLU A 1117 20.89 66.50 12.06
C GLU A 1117 22.21 67.12 12.57
N GLU A 1118 23.25 66.33 12.85
CA GLU A 1118 24.57 66.83 13.27
C GLU A 1118 25.45 67.38 12.13
N GLU A 1119 25.16 67.05 10.86
CA GLU A 1119 25.92 67.57 9.69
C GLU A 1119 25.34 68.88 9.10
N ASP A 1120 24.10 69.25 9.45
CA ASP A 1120 23.41 70.45 8.92
C ASP A 1120 23.38 71.66 9.90
N GLU A 1121 23.95 71.57 11.10
CA GLU A 1121 24.00 72.67 12.09
C GLU A 1121 25.43 73.21 12.38
N ASN A 1122 26.36 73.11 11.42
CA ASN A 1122 27.64 73.83 11.47
C ASN A 1122 27.65 75.03 10.52
N GLU A 1123 26.80 76.03 10.76
CA GLU A 1123 27.10 77.42 10.44
C GLU A 1123 26.28 78.38 11.33
N GLU A 1124 27.01 79.27 12.01
CA GLU A 1124 26.55 80.47 12.75
C GLU A 1124 26.10 80.33 14.23
N GLY A 1125 27.08 80.47 15.13
CA GLY A 1125 27.22 81.74 15.88
C GLY A 1125 26.39 81.99 17.15
N THR A 1126 27.08 81.92 18.30
CA THR A 1126 26.98 82.79 19.49
C THR A 1126 25.80 82.67 20.48
N ALA A 1127 26.10 82.05 21.64
CA ALA A 1127 25.82 82.43 23.04
C ALA A 1127 24.58 83.27 23.42
N SER A 1128 23.71 82.75 24.31
CA SER A 1128 23.57 83.18 25.73
C SER A 1128 22.40 82.49 26.47
N GLU A 1129 22.65 82.07 27.71
CA GLU A 1129 21.81 82.04 28.92
C GLU A 1129 20.26 82.11 28.82
N HIS A 1130 19.54 81.14 29.42
CA HIS A 1130 18.91 81.25 30.75
C HIS A 1130 17.84 80.16 31.00
N GLU A 1131 17.93 79.53 32.17
CA GLU A 1131 16.88 78.73 32.80
C GLU A 1131 15.62 79.56 33.14
N GLY A 1132 14.42 78.97 33.06
CA GLY A 1132 13.26 79.54 33.76
C GLY A 1132 11.85 79.07 33.37
N GLN A 1133 11.29 78.21 34.23
CA GLN A 1133 9.89 78.19 34.71
C GLN A 1133 8.72 77.63 33.85
N ASN A 1134 8.28 76.44 34.30
CA ASN A 1134 6.95 76.11 34.85
C ASN A 1134 5.67 76.91 34.49
N LYS A 1135 4.66 76.09 34.12
CA LYS A 1135 3.20 76.11 34.43
C LYS A 1135 2.18 76.79 33.49
N GLU A 1136 1.41 75.88 32.88
CA GLU A 1136 -0.05 75.86 32.61
C GLU A 1136 -0.65 76.88 31.60
N PRO A 1137 -1.68 76.51 30.79
CA PRO A 1137 -2.98 76.09 31.33
C PRO A 1137 -3.84 75.08 30.51
N ALA A 1138 -5.08 74.95 31.00
CA ALA A 1138 -6.13 73.93 30.88
C ALA A 1138 -6.95 73.78 29.55
N LYS A 1139 -7.41 72.53 29.36
CA LYS A 1139 -8.75 72.01 28.94
C LYS A 1139 -9.60 72.74 27.86
N LYS A 1140 -10.14 71.96 26.89
CA LYS A 1140 -11.60 71.90 26.58
C LYS A 1140 -12.08 70.71 25.70
N LYS A 1141 -13.08 69.98 26.26
CA LYS A 1141 -14.30 69.27 25.75
C LYS A 1141 -14.28 68.56 24.36
N ARG A 1142 -14.51 67.24 24.30
CA ARG A 1142 -15.79 66.44 24.30
C ARG A 1142 -16.67 66.55 23.04
N LYS A 1143 -16.90 65.40 22.37
CA LYS A 1143 -18.20 65.01 21.77
C LYS A 1143 -18.40 63.49 21.91
N LYS A 1144 -19.61 63.09 22.28
CA LYS A 1144 -20.09 61.73 22.57
C LYS A 1144 -21.51 61.64 22.04
N GLU A 1145 -21.86 60.61 21.27
CA GLU A 1145 -23.22 60.10 21.05
C GLU A 1145 -23.08 58.55 21.03
N MET A 1146 -23.59 57.80 22.02
CA MET A 1146 -24.95 57.23 22.18
C MET A 1146 -25.35 56.34 20.99
N LYS A 1147 -25.90 55.13 21.15
CA LYS A 1147 -26.71 54.50 22.20
C LYS A 1147 -26.82 53.00 21.87
N CYS A 1148 -26.98 52.12 22.87
CA CYS A 1148 -28.12 51.18 22.98
C CYS A 1148 -27.99 50.30 24.23
N LEU A 1149 -29.09 50.27 24.99
CA LEU A 1149 -29.46 49.33 26.04
C LEU A 1149 -30.64 48.53 25.49
N SER A 1150 -30.55 47.21 25.57
CA SER A 1150 -31.58 46.22 25.96
C SER A 1150 -31.25 44.88 25.32
#